data_AF-A0A4P6MUA2-F1
#
_entry.id   AF-A0A4P6MUA2-F1
#
_cell.length_a   1.000
_cell.length_b   1.000
_cell.length_c   1.000
_cell.angle_alpha   90.00
_cell.angle_beta   90.00
_cell.angle_gamma   90.00
#
_symmetry.space_group_name_H-M   'P 1'
#
loop_
_entity.id
_entity.type
_entity.pdbx_description
1 polymer ?
#
loop_
_entity_poly.entity_id
_entity_poly.type
_entity_poly.pdbx_seq_one_letter_code
_entity_poly.pdbx_strand_id
1 'polypeptide(L)'
;MSRSVRMVGAVLIPAFTLPLAGTATARSVDIPPPPTNKNLPKELDVASPYLPQSVCDPTPKPGVTAFARLMANNYDEYNYGISRACNYGLTEHSEGRALDWMLDASDPRERAVADGVLSWLLAPDSEGRPAAMARRFGIMYMIFDRQIWGTYQMEDGWRPYNGSSPHTDHIHFSFSWDGAMQRTSWWTGAAWTGVTQGPGGPVVPLPDATSYPTLREGASGPDVQLAQKVIGVTADGVFGPATKAALRTWQSKNGVAVTGVLDEATWDAMVSNGDIPARGAATPGGALDKYLKTTIRLGSTGDSVKALQRELKVTADGAFGPQTEQAVKAFQKAKQLKVDGVVAPNVWRALAGLSYTKDGATSGTATGLDAYLTTTIRSGSRGDAVKALQRELKVTADGAFGPQTEQAVRTFQKAKQLKVDGVVTPNVWKALAGKTYTKDGATSGATTGLGAYLTTTIRSGSRGDAVKALQRELKVTADGAFGPQTEQAVRTFQKAKQLKVDGVVTPNVWKALAGKTYTKDGATSGATTGLGAYLTTTIRSGSRGDAVKALQRELKVTADGAFGPQTEQAVRTFQKAKQLKVDGVVTPNVWKALAGKTYTKDGATSGATTGLGAYLTTTIRSGSRGDAVKALQRELKVTADGAFGPQTEQAVKAFQKAKQLKVDGVVTPNVWKALAGKTYTKDGATSTPTTRPASAKVVTTTEFDKLRSTVLANGARGAEVKVLQRALGGIAVDGSYGSGTVKAVRAFQEQEGLRVTGIADEKLWIMLERRAYPFLRYRSTVLKPGSSGQAVRALQSALGLEADGSYGSATKAAVRELQARHKLTRTGYVGSVTWQALEREIRSKS
;
A
#
# COMPACT_ATOMS: atom_id res chain seq x y z
N MET A 1 -37.76 -40.58 -48.59
CA MET A 1 -36.72 -41.62 -48.54
C MET A 1 -35.59 -41.26 -49.50
N SER A 2 -34.37 -41.71 -49.21
CA SER A 2 -33.11 -41.70 -49.99
C SER A 2 -32.89 -40.71 -51.16
N ARG A 3 -31.77 -39.98 -51.11
CA ARG A 3 -31.00 -39.53 -52.29
C ARG A 3 -29.52 -39.88 -52.08
N SER A 4 -28.92 -40.59 -53.03
CA SER A 4 -27.54 -41.08 -52.96
C SER A 4 -26.56 -40.18 -53.72
N VAL A 5 -25.36 -39.93 -53.18
CA VAL A 5 -24.22 -39.38 -53.95
C VAL A 5 -22.90 -40.07 -53.59
N ARG A 6 -22.42 -40.87 -54.54
CA ARG A 6 -21.04 -41.24 -54.94
C ARG A 6 -19.86 -41.15 -53.94
N MET A 7 -19.10 -42.26 -53.86
CA MET A 7 -17.64 -42.24 -53.62
C MET A 7 -16.88 -41.74 -54.86
N VAL A 8 -15.75 -41.05 -54.67
CA VAL A 8 -14.55 -41.08 -55.56
C VAL A 8 -13.30 -40.76 -54.73
N GLY A 9 -12.16 -41.43 -55.01
CA GLY A 9 -10.83 -40.81 -54.89
C GLY A 9 -10.08 -40.95 -53.57
N ALA A 10 -9.25 -41.99 -53.45
CA ALA A 10 -8.15 -42.00 -52.48
C ALA A 10 -6.93 -41.28 -53.07
N VAL A 11 -6.32 -40.38 -52.30
CA VAL A 11 -5.03 -39.74 -52.63
C VAL A 11 -4.09 -39.90 -51.44
N LEU A 12 -2.96 -40.56 -51.65
CA LEU A 12 -1.90 -40.70 -50.67
C LEU A 12 -1.10 -39.40 -50.58
N ILE A 13 -1.09 -38.78 -49.41
CA ILE A 13 -0.22 -37.64 -49.07
C ILE A 13 0.85 -38.15 -48.09
N PRO A 14 2.16 -37.94 -48.34
CA PRO A 14 3.20 -38.42 -47.46
C PRO A 14 3.19 -37.71 -46.11
N ALA A 15 3.28 -38.48 -45.02
CA ALA A 15 3.23 -37.96 -43.67
C ALA A 15 4.53 -37.25 -43.27
N PHE A 16 4.56 -35.92 -43.43
CA PHE A 16 5.57 -35.08 -42.78
C PHE A 16 5.30 -35.01 -41.28
N THR A 17 6.13 -35.71 -40.50
CA THR A 17 6.12 -35.67 -39.04
C THR A 17 6.70 -34.36 -38.51
N LEU A 18 5.91 -33.28 -38.58
CA LEU A 18 6.17 -32.07 -37.80
C LEU A 18 6.24 -32.45 -36.31
N PRO A 19 7.31 -32.07 -35.58
CA PRO A 19 7.35 -32.26 -34.14
C PRO A 19 6.26 -31.41 -33.51
N LEU A 20 5.32 -32.04 -32.82
CA LEU A 20 4.32 -31.36 -31.99
C LEU A 20 5.07 -30.50 -30.97
N ALA A 21 5.03 -29.18 -31.16
CA ALA A 21 5.51 -28.23 -30.18
C ALA A 21 4.76 -28.52 -28.87
N GLY A 22 5.49 -28.88 -27.82
CA GLY A 22 4.91 -29.40 -26.59
C GLY A 22 3.84 -28.46 -26.06
N THR A 23 2.63 -28.97 -25.86
CA THR A 23 1.54 -28.21 -25.25
C THR A 23 2.00 -27.73 -23.88
N ALA A 24 2.23 -26.43 -23.77
CA ALA A 24 2.53 -25.80 -22.50
C ALA A 24 1.30 -25.97 -21.60
N THR A 25 1.33 -26.98 -20.73
CA THR A 25 0.30 -27.19 -19.72
C THR A 25 0.29 -25.96 -18.83
N ALA A 26 -0.74 -25.14 -19.00
CA ALA A 26 -0.98 -24.00 -18.13
C ALA A 26 -1.06 -24.54 -16.70
N ARG A 27 -0.05 -24.22 -15.88
CA ARG A 27 -0.02 -24.64 -14.49
C ARG A 27 -1.28 -24.12 -13.81
N SER A 28 -2.04 -25.01 -13.19
CA SER A 28 -3.09 -24.61 -12.26
C SER A 28 -2.46 -23.66 -11.23
N VAL A 29 -3.10 -22.51 -11.03
CA VAL A 29 -2.72 -21.64 -9.91
C VAL A 29 -3.29 -22.31 -8.66
N ASP A 30 -2.44 -23.07 -7.96
CA ASP A 30 -2.82 -23.82 -6.76
C ASP A 30 -3.23 -22.86 -5.63
N ILE A 31 -4.52 -22.56 -5.58
CA ILE A 31 -5.14 -21.64 -4.63
C ILE A 31 -5.64 -22.44 -3.41
N PRO A 32 -5.37 -21.97 -2.17
CA PRO A 32 -5.90 -22.60 -0.97
C PRO A 32 -7.43 -22.75 -1.00
N PRO A 33 -7.98 -23.89 -0.56
CA PRO A 33 -9.43 -24.05 -0.47
C PRO A 33 -10.03 -23.02 0.51
N PRO A 34 -11.33 -22.69 0.36
CA PRO A 34 -11.97 -21.72 1.24
C PRO A 34 -11.96 -22.11 2.72
N PRO A 35 -11.98 -21.13 3.65
CA PRO A 35 -12.00 -21.40 5.08
C PRO A 35 -13.16 -22.31 5.52
N THR A 36 -12.87 -23.25 6.42
CA THR A 36 -13.90 -24.16 6.96
C THR A 36 -14.20 -23.86 8.43
N ASN A 37 -15.47 -23.92 8.81
CA ASN A 37 -15.93 -23.82 10.20
C ASN A 37 -16.84 -25.01 10.50
N LYS A 38 -16.53 -25.76 11.56
CA LYS A 38 -17.24 -26.98 11.96
C LYS A 38 -18.35 -26.73 13.00
N ASN A 39 -18.48 -25.50 13.47
CA ASN A 39 -19.41 -25.09 14.52
C ASN A 39 -20.62 -24.33 13.94
N LEU A 40 -20.91 -24.51 12.65
CA LEU A 40 -22.05 -23.84 11.99
C LEU A 40 -23.34 -24.60 12.31
N PRO A 41 -24.41 -23.90 12.72
CA PRO A 41 -25.72 -24.51 12.98
C PRO A 41 -26.40 -24.94 11.68
N LYS A 42 -27.36 -25.86 11.78
CA LYS A 42 -28.18 -26.29 10.64
C LYS A 42 -28.97 -25.09 10.09
N GLU A 43 -29.48 -24.28 10.99
CA GLU A 43 -30.17 -23.02 10.73
C GLU A 43 -29.23 -22.04 10.02
N LEU A 44 -29.80 -21.21 9.15
CA LEU A 44 -29.06 -20.27 8.31
C LEU A 44 -29.51 -18.83 8.61
N ASP A 45 -28.57 -17.93 8.82
CA ASP A 45 -28.81 -16.51 9.08
C ASP A 45 -29.72 -15.88 8.00
N VAL A 46 -30.53 -14.90 8.39
CA VAL A 46 -31.43 -14.21 7.46
C VAL A 46 -30.66 -13.52 6.33
N ALA A 47 -31.23 -13.52 5.12
CA ALA A 47 -30.69 -12.71 4.04
C ALA A 47 -30.88 -11.22 4.38
N SER A 48 -29.81 -10.44 4.39
CA SER A 48 -29.93 -9.01 4.71
C SER A 48 -30.76 -8.29 3.65
N PRO A 49 -31.76 -7.46 4.02
CA PRO A 49 -32.24 -6.43 3.11
C PRO A 49 -31.12 -5.41 2.84
N TYR A 50 -31.32 -4.50 1.90
CA TYR A 50 -30.46 -3.33 1.77
C TYR A 50 -30.65 -2.42 3.01
N LEU A 51 -29.57 -2.18 3.74
CA LEU A 51 -29.54 -1.30 4.92
C LEU A 51 -28.79 -0.01 4.54
N PRO A 52 -29.48 1.14 4.45
CA PRO A 52 -28.85 2.42 4.15
C PRO A 52 -27.89 2.85 5.26
N GLN A 53 -27.02 3.78 4.92
CA GLN A 53 -26.02 4.34 5.79
C GLN A 53 -26.69 5.30 6.80
N SER A 54 -26.51 5.06 8.09
CA SER A 54 -27.25 5.70 9.18
C SER A 54 -26.37 6.34 10.27
N VAL A 55 -25.07 6.03 10.35
CA VAL A 55 -24.16 6.62 11.37
C VAL A 55 -22.83 7.11 10.80
N CYS A 56 -22.15 7.99 11.53
CA CYS A 56 -20.72 8.27 11.34
C CYS A 56 -19.92 7.58 12.45
N ASP A 57 -19.37 6.40 12.16
CA ASP A 57 -18.34 5.78 12.99
C ASP A 57 -17.36 5.00 12.10
N PRO A 58 -16.27 5.64 11.64
CA PRO A 58 -15.30 5.01 10.74
C PRO A 58 -14.39 4.00 11.47
N THR A 59 -14.66 3.65 12.74
CA THR A 59 -13.95 2.58 13.44
C THR A 59 -14.23 1.23 12.75
N PRO A 60 -13.21 0.47 12.30
CA PRO A 60 -13.40 -0.85 11.70
C PRO A 60 -14.26 -1.76 12.57
N LYS A 61 -15.42 -2.20 12.05
CA LYS A 61 -16.34 -3.05 12.80
C LYS A 61 -15.74 -4.46 12.97
N PRO A 62 -16.00 -5.15 14.09
CA PRO A 62 -15.22 -6.32 14.47
C PRO A 62 -15.36 -7.49 13.49
N GLY A 63 -16.54 -7.71 12.91
CA GLY A 63 -16.79 -8.77 11.92
C GLY A 63 -16.12 -8.50 10.58
N VAL A 64 -16.10 -7.25 10.12
CA VAL A 64 -15.39 -6.85 8.89
C VAL A 64 -13.87 -7.01 9.08
N THR A 65 -13.36 -6.60 10.24
CA THR A 65 -11.95 -6.79 10.62
C THR A 65 -11.58 -8.28 10.70
N ALA A 66 -12.47 -9.11 11.23
CA ALA A 66 -12.25 -10.55 11.35
C ALA A 66 -12.36 -11.27 10.00
N PHE A 67 -13.28 -10.87 9.12
CA PHE A 67 -13.41 -11.39 7.76
C PHE A 67 -12.18 -11.03 6.91
N ALA A 68 -11.76 -9.76 6.90
CA ALA A 68 -10.57 -9.31 6.19
C ALA A 68 -9.32 -10.08 6.62
N ARG A 69 -9.14 -10.31 7.93
CA ARG A 69 -8.07 -11.16 8.47
C ARG A 69 -8.21 -12.62 8.07
N LEU A 70 -9.43 -13.17 8.04
CA LEU A 70 -9.66 -14.57 7.66
C LEU A 70 -9.27 -14.80 6.19
N MET A 71 -9.76 -13.96 5.29
CA MET A 71 -9.44 -14.04 3.85
C MET A 71 -7.94 -13.83 3.62
N ALA A 72 -7.36 -12.73 4.14
CA ALA A 72 -5.95 -12.41 3.95
C ALA A 72 -4.98 -13.48 4.48
N ASN A 73 -5.30 -14.15 5.60
CA ASN A 73 -4.47 -15.25 6.11
C ASN A 73 -4.69 -16.58 5.36
N ASN A 74 -5.84 -16.79 4.72
CA ASN A 74 -6.13 -18.02 3.96
C ASN A 74 -5.47 -18.01 2.58
N TYR A 75 -5.49 -16.84 1.91
CA TYR A 75 -5.00 -16.66 0.54
C TYR A 75 -3.64 -15.95 0.44
N ASP A 76 -3.10 -15.48 1.57
CA ASP A 76 -1.84 -14.71 1.71
C ASP A 76 -1.88 -13.28 1.09
N GLU A 77 -3.08 -12.77 0.75
CA GLU A 77 -3.30 -11.44 0.14
C GLU A 77 -3.74 -10.39 1.18
N TYR A 78 -2.81 -9.57 1.66
CA TYR A 78 -3.01 -8.67 2.82
C TYR A 78 -3.37 -7.21 2.47
N ASN A 79 -3.61 -6.89 1.19
CA ASN A 79 -3.85 -5.51 0.75
C ASN A 79 -5.36 -5.19 0.83
N TYR A 80 -5.81 -4.48 1.88
CA TYR A 80 -7.22 -4.11 2.04
C TYR A 80 -7.43 -2.80 2.83
N GLY A 81 -8.60 -2.18 2.63
CA GLY A 81 -9.06 -0.99 3.34
C GLY A 81 -10.49 -1.15 3.89
N ILE A 82 -10.76 -0.62 5.08
CA ILE A 82 -12.08 -0.73 5.74
C ILE A 82 -12.75 0.64 5.91
N SER A 83 -11.97 1.68 6.26
CA SER A 83 -12.50 2.95 6.76
C SER A 83 -12.27 4.12 5.79
N ARG A 84 -13.22 5.06 5.76
CA ARG A 84 -13.13 6.37 5.08
C ARG A 84 -13.73 7.44 6.00
N ALA A 85 -13.30 8.69 5.90
CA ALA A 85 -13.83 9.75 6.77
C ALA A 85 -15.22 10.24 6.33
N CYS A 86 -16.08 10.58 7.30
CA CYS A 86 -17.47 10.99 7.07
C CYS A 86 -17.62 12.33 6.33
N ASN A 87 -16.54 13.12 6.22
CA ASN A 87 -16.52 14.39 5.46
C ASN A 87 -16.64 14.20 3.93
N TYR A 88 -16.60 12.96 3.44
CA TYR A 88 -16.95 12.59 2.06
C TYR A 88 -18.44 12.17 1.88
N GLY A 89 -19.23 12.23 2.95
CA GLY A 89 -20.61 11.71 3.01
C GLY A 89 -20.70 10.39 3.79
N LEU A 90 -21.95 9.96 4.06
CA LEU A 90 -22.22 8.67 4.67
C LEU A 90 -22.00 7.57 3.61
N THR A 91 -21.10 6.64 3.94
CA THR A 91 -20.77 5.44 3.16
C THR A 91 -20.56 4.31 4.17
N GLU A 92 -20.64 3.06 3.75
CA GLU A 92 -20.39 1.93 4.67
C GLU A 92 -18.95 1.90 5.20
N HIS A 93 -18.00 2.57 4.54
CA HIS A 93 -16.66 2.82 5.07
C HIS A 93 -16.63 3.95 6.12
N SER A 94 -17.50 4.94 6.00
CA SER A 94 -17.78 5.95 7.04
C SER A 94 -18.44 5.32 8.29
N GLU A 95 -19.01 4.13 8.13
CA GLU A 95 -19.57 3.27 9.17
C GLU A 95 -18.63 2.13 9.58
N GLY A 96 -17.46 2.00 8.96
CA GLY A 96 -16.50 0.91 9.19
C GLY A 96 -17.03 -0.50 8.90
N ARG A 97 -18.15 -0.61 8.16
CA ARG A 97 -18.85 -1.87 7.81
C ARG A 97 -18.67 -2.32 6.35
N ALA A 98 -17.70 -1.75 5.64
CA ALA A 98 -17.30 -2.20 4.30
C ALA A 98 -15.81 -2.55 4.22
N LEU A 99 -15.42 -3.32 3.22
CA LEU A 99 -14.07 -3.81 2.97
C LEU A 99 -13.75 -3.75 1.49
N ASP A 100 -12.76 -2.96 1.11
CA ASP A 100 -12.10 -3.05 -0.20
C ASP A 100 -10.92 -4.02 -0.07
N TRP A 101 -11.00 -5.21 -0.67
CA TRP A 101 -9.90 -6.18 -0.74
C TRP A 101 -9.27 -6.12 -2.12
N MET A 102 -8.02 -5.64 -2.18
CA MET A 102 -7.33 -5.22 -3.39
C MET A 102 -6.78 -6.43 -4.14
N LEU A 103 -7.68 -7.13 -4.84
CA LEU A 103 -7.41 -8.17 -5.81
C LEU A 103 -7.70 -7.62 -7.20
N ASP A 104 -6.70 -7.56 -8.07
CA ASP A 104 -6.84 -7.07 -9.43
C ASP A 104 -7.48 -8.14 -10.34
N ALA A 105 -8.60 -7.78 -10.98
CA ALA A 105 -9.35 -8.66 -11.87
C ALA A 105 -8.58 -9.04 -13.16
N SER A 106 -7.46 -8.37 -13.44
CA SER A 106 -6.55 -8.63 -14.55
C SER A 106 -5.29 -9.42 -14.18
N ASP A 107 -4.96 -9.60 -12.89
CA ASP A 107 -3.93 -10.57 -12.49
C ASP A 107 -4.54 -11.98 -12.42
N PRO A 108 -3.99 -12.99 -13.12
CA PRO A 108 -4.59 -14.33 -13.18
C PRO A 108 -4.66 -15.08 -11.84
N ARG A 109 -3.81 -14.75 -10.86
CA ARG A 109 -3.85 -15.36 -9.52
C ARG A 109 -4.86 -14.63 -8.64
N GLU A 110 -4.78 -13.30 -8.56
CA GLU A 110 -5.69 -12.51 -7.72
C GLU A 110 -7.14 -12.67 -8.21
N ARG A 111 -7.36 -12.72 -9.53
CA ARG A 111 -8.64 -13.07 -10.15
C ARG A 111 -9.14 -14.45 -9.73
N ALA A 112 -8.31 -15.48 -9.82
CA ALA A 112 -8.74 -16.83 -9.45
C ALA A 112 -8.98 -17.00 -7.94
N VAL A 113 -8.29 -16.22 -7.09
CA VAL A 113 -8.62 -16.09 -5.65
C VAL A 113 -9.99 -15.43 -5.48
N ALA A 114 -10.26 -14.35 -6.20
CA ALA A 114 -11.54 -13.65 -6.16
C ALA A 114 -12.70 -14.56 -6.61
N ASP A 115 -12.60 -15.19 -7.78
CA ASP A 115 -13.63 -16.09 -8.31
C ASP A 115 -13.87 -17.29 -7.36
N GLY A 116 -12.82 -17.83 -6.73
CA GLY A 116 -12.91 -18.90 -5.74
C GLY A 116 -13.63 -18.50 -4.44
N VAL A 117 -13.34 -17.29 -3.93
CA VAL A 117 -14.01 -16.74 -2.73
C VAL A 117 -15.46 -16.39 -3.03
N LEU A 118 -15.73 -15.73 -4.15
CA LEU A 118 -17.08 -15.34 -4.56
C LEU A 118 -17.96 -16.57 -4.82
N SER A 119 -17.43 -17.59 -5.52
CA SER A 119 -18.13 -18.88 -5.71
C SER A 119 -18.49 -19.54 -4.37
N TRP A 120 -17.55 -19.59 -3.42
CA TRP A 120 -17.81 -20.16 -2.08
C TRP A 120 -18.81 -19.36 -1.25
N LEU A 121 -18.77 -18.02 -1.31
CA LEU A 121 -19.72 -17.15 -0.60
C LEU A 121 -21.15 -17.30 -1.15
N LEU A 122 -21.29 -17.52 -2.46
CA LEU A 122 -22.56 -17.62 -3.18
C LEU A 122 -23.13 -19.04 -3.25
N ALA A 123 -22.32 -20.07 -2.99
CA ALA A 123 -22.73 -21.46 -3.02
C ALA A 123 -23.95 -21.75 -2.10
N PRO A 124 -24.86 -22.64 -2.52
CA PRO A 124 -25.92 -23.11 -1.65
C PRO A 124 -25.36 -24.02 -0.54
N ASP A 125 -26.08 -24.12 0.57
CA ASP A 125 -25.81 -25.15 1.58
C ASP A 125 -26.41 -26.52 1.22
N SER A 126 -26.25 -27.50 2.12
CA SER A 126 -26.80 -28.86 1.97
C SER A 126 -28.33 -28.95 1.95
N GLU A 127 -29.04 -27.84 2.21
CA GLU A 127 -30.50 -27.72 2.09
C GLU A 127 -30.88 -26.91 0.82
N GLY A 128 -29.92 -26.63 -0.06
CA GLY A 128 -30.13 -25.90 -1.31
C GLY A 128 -30.28 -24.39 -1.14
N ARG A 129 -30.10 -23.84 0.07
CA ARG A 129 -30.38 -22.43 0.36
C ARG A 129 -29.25 -21.54 -0.18
N PRO A 130 -29.51 -20.59 -1.08
CA PRO A 130 -28.46 -19.87 -1.82
C PRO A 130 -27.66 -18.90 -0.95
N ALA A 131 -26.44 -18.63 -1.40
CA ALA A 131 -25.49 -17.70 -0.78
C ALA A 131 -25.31 -17.91 0.72
N ALA A 132 -25.27 -19.19 1.14
CA ALA A 132 -25.28 -19.55 2.54
C ALA A 132 -24.08 -18.94 3.29
N MET A 133 -22.90 -18.93 2.67
CA MET A 133 -21.72 -18.38 3.30
C MET A 133 -21.72 -16.84 3.37
N ALA A 134 -22.20 -16.13 2.34
CA ALA A 134 -22.42 -14.68 2.41
C ALA A 134 -23.36 -14.30 3.56
N ARG A 135 -24.47 -15.05 3.72
CA ARG A 135 -25.43 -14.88 4.83
C ARG A 135 -24.80 -15.14 6.20
N ARG A 136 -24.01 -16.21 6.36
CA ARG A 136 -23.33 -16.56 7.63
C ARG A 136 -22.27 -15.53 8.05
N PHE A 137 -21.69 -14.78 7.13
CA PHE A 137 -20.84 -13.62 7.43
C PHE A 137 -21.61 -12.29 7.61
N GLY A 138 -22.90 -12.24 7.24
CA GLY A 138 -23.70 -11.03 7.17
C GLY A 138 -23.20 -10.04 6.11
N ILE A 139 -22.72 -10.54 4.97
CA ILE A 139 -22.44 -9.72 3.78
C ILE A 139 -23.78 -9.33 3.16
N MET A 140 -23.95 -8.05 2.80
CA MET A 140 -25.16 -7.45 2.25
C MET A 140 -25.06 -7.28 0.72
N TYR A 141 -23.90 -6.84 0.22
CA TYR A 141 -23.58 -6.84 -1.20
C TYR A 141 -22.08 -6.96 -1.46
N MET A 142 -21.74 -7.35 -2.69
CA MET A 142 -20.37 -7.50 -3.19
C MET A 142 -20.26 -6.84 -4.57
N ILE A 143 -19.13 -6.18 -4.86
CA ILE A 143 -18.84 -5.55 -6.15
C ILE A 143 -17.46 -5.97 -6.63
N PHE A 144 -17.34 -6.45 -7.87
CA PHE A 144 -16.07 -6.85 -8.50
C PHE A 144 -16.19 -6.82 -10.02
N ASP A 145 -15.13 -6.44 -10.74
CA ASP A 145 -15.02 -6.44 -12.21
C ASP A 145 -16.26 -5.86 -12.94
N ARG A 146 -16.69 -4.66 -12.52
CA ARG A 146 -17.91 -3.97 -12.97
C ARG A 146 -19.22 -4.76 -12.80
N GLN A 147 -19.29 -5.69 -11.86
CA GLN A 147 -20.51 -6.41 -11.49
C GLN A 147 -20.84 -6.22 -10.00
N ILE A 148 -22.13 -6.26 -9.65
CA ILE A 148 -22.65 -6.20 -8.29
C ILE A 148 -23.62 -7.36 -8.02
N TRP A 149 -23.49 -7.99 -6.85
CA TRP A 149 -24.43 -8.98 -6.31
C TRP A 149 -24.87 -8.54 -4.91
N GLY A 150 -26.10 -8.87 -4.49
CA GLY A 150 -26.59 -8.49 -3.15
C GLY A 150 -27.67 -9.41 -2.58
N THR A 151 -27.68 -9.58 -1.26
CA THR A 151 -28.58 -10.52 -0.55
C THR A 151 -30.07 -10.16 -0.65
N TYR A 152 -30.37 -8.90 -0.95
CA TYR A 152 -31.73 -8.37 -1.14
C TYR A 152 -32.25 -8.56 -2.58
N GLN A 153 -31.41 -9.03 -3.49
CA GLN A 153 -31.69 -9.30 -4.91
C GLN A 153 -30.83 -10.50 -5.35
N MET A 154 -31.06 -11.67 -4.74
CA MET A 154 -30.28 -12.89 -5.06
C MET A 154 -30.65 -13.47 -6.43
N GLU A 155 -31.92 -13.32 -6.83
CA GLU A 155 -32.53 -14.02 -7.98
C GLU A 155 -31.96 -13.55 -9.33
N ASP A 156 -31.67 -12.25 -9.50
CA ASP A 156 -31.01 -11.74 -10.72
C ASP A 156 -29.51 -12.07 -10.80
N GLY A 157 -28.93 -12.70 -9.78
CA GLY A 157 -27.50 -13.04 -9.75
C GLY A 157 -26.58 -11.80 -9.77
N TRP A 158 -25.52 -11.87 -10.57
CA TRP A 158 -24.58 -10.75 -10.78
C TRP A 158 -25.12 -9.79 -11.83
N ARG A 159 -25.29 -8.52 -11.44
CA ARG A 159 -25.80 -7.44 -12.30
C ARG A 159 -24.67 -6.47 -12.71
N PRO A 160 -24.77 -5.77 -13.86
CA PRO A 160 -23.81 -4.72 -14.23
C PRO A 160 -23.76 -3.58 -13.19
N TYR A 161 -22.55 -3.15 -12.83
CA TYR A 161 -22.29 -2.05 -11.91
C TYR A 161 -21.69 -0.85 -12.63
N ASN A 162 -22.42 0.27 -12.61
CA ASN A 162 -22.08 1.51 -13.32
C ASN A 162 -21.61 2.65 -12.39
N GLY A 163 -21.10 2.32 -11.20
CA GLY A 163 -20.61 3.31 -10.24
C GLY A 163 -19.25 3.92 -10.62
N SER A 164 -18.83 4.96 -9.89
CA SER A 164 -17.63 5.75 -10.20
C SER A 164 -16.29 5.03 -9.95
N SER A 165 -16.31 3.93 -9.20
CA SER A 165 -15.22 2.94 -9.14
C SER A 165 -15.62 1.73 -10.00
N PRO A 166 -14.79 1.26 -10.95
CA PRO A 166 -15.11 0.07 -11.73
C PRO A 166 -14.90 -1.24 -10.95
N HIS A 167 -14.28 -1.20 -9.76
CA HIS A 167 -13.95 -2.38 -8.93
C HIS A 167 -13.17 -3.47 -9.70
N THR A 168 -12.30 -3.05 -10.62
CA THR A 168 -11.40 -3.94 -11.38
C THR A 168 -10.07 -4.18 -10.67
N ASP A 169 -9.75 -3.35 -9.68
CA ASP A 169 -8.54 -3.36 -8.85
C ASP A 169 -8.80 -3.82 -7.40
N HIS A 170 -10.06 -4.13 -7.06
CA HIS A 170 -10.48 -4.66 -5.77
C HIS A 170 -11.88 -5.30 -5.81
N ILE A 171 -12.11 -6.30 -4.96
CA ILE A 171 -13.45 -6.67 -4.52
C ILE A 171 -13.88 -5.71 -3.41
N HIS A 172 -15.06 -5.12 -3.51
CA HIS A 172 -15.71 -4.44 -2.40
C HIS A 172 -16.78 -5.34 -1.75
N PHE A 173 -16.75 -5.47 -0.43
CA PHE A 173 -17.77 -6.14 0.38
C PHE A 173 -18.44 -5.11 1.30
N SER A 174 -19.77 -5.03 1.29
CA SER A 174 -20.56 -4.26 2.25
C SER A 174 -21.31 -5.22 3.18
N PHE A 175 -21.29 -4.97 4.49
CA PHE A 175 -21.86 -5.84 5.52
C PHE A 175 -23.15 -5.26 6.11
N SER A 176 -24.06 -6.14 6.53
CA SER A 176 -25.15 -5.79 7.43
C SER A 176 -24.60 -5.44 8.82
N TRP A 177 -25.39 -4.76 9.65
CA TRP A 177 -24.99 -4.48 11.03
C TRP A 177 -24.71 -5.74 11.85
N ASP A 178 -25.42 -6.83 11.57
CA ASP A 178 -25.30 -8.10 12.28
C ASP A 178 -24.05 -8.88 11.86
N GLY A 179 -23.66 -8.82 10.58
CA GLY A 179 -22.36 -9.31 10.11
C GLY A 179 -21.20 -8.47 10.65
N ALA A 180 -21.30 -7.15 10.53
CA ALA A 180 -20.30 -6.19 10.98
C ALA A 180 -20.03 -6.28 12.50
N MET A 181 -21.05 -6.54 13.31
CA MET A 181 -20.98 -6.65 14.77
C MET A 181 -20.82 -8.09 15.30
N GLN A 182 -20.49 -9.07 14.44
CA GLN A 182 -20.25 -10.47 14.81
C GLN A 182 -21.43 -11.21 15.47
N ARG A 183 -22.67 -10.93 15.04
CA ARG A 183 -23.88 -11.60 15.56
C ARG A 183 -24.28 -12.85 14.78
N THR A 184 -23.89 -12.95 13.50
CA THR A 184 -24.23 -14.06 12.61
C THR A 184 -23.49 -15.37 12.94
N SER A 185 -24.04 -16.50 12.49
CA SER A 185 -23.64 -17.84 12.93
C SER A 185 -22.19 -18.24 12.68
N TRP A 186 -21.49 -17.62 11.72
CA TRP A 186 -20.05 -17.85 11.56
C TRP A 186 -19.26 -17.48 12.83
N TRP A 187 -19.71 -16.45 13.54
CA TRP A 187 -19.06 -15.89 14.72
C TRP A 187 -19.59 -16.49 16.02
N THR A 188 -20.90 -16.73 16.09
CA THR A 188 -21.62 -17.12 17.32
C THR A 188 -21.91 -18.61 17.43
N GLY A 189 -21.94 -19.34 16.31
CA GLY A 189 -22.46 -20.71 16.24
C GLY A 189 -24.00 -20.80 16.30
N ALA A 190 -24.72 -19.67 16.26
CA ALA A 190 -26.18 -19.61 16.29
C ALA A 190 -26.72 -18.73 15.14
N ALA A 191 -27.76 -19.17 14.45
CA ALA A 191 -28.32 -18.44 13.31
C ALA A 191 -29.07 -17.18 13.74
N TRP A 192 -28.69 -16.04 13.15
CA TRP A 192 -29.35 -14.76 13.39
C TRP A 192 -30.54 -14.59 12.44
N THR A 193 -31.75 -14.61 12.98
CA THR A 193 -33.02 -14.59 12.20
C THR A 193 -33.66 -13.21 12.08
N GLY A 194 -33.20 -12.22 12.84
CA GLY A 194 -33.68 -10.83 12.78
C GLY A 194 -32.82 -9.92 11.91
N VAL A 195 -33.26 -8.67 11.71
CA VAL A 195 -32.51 -7.64 10.97
C VAL A 195 -32.31 -6.42 11.85
N THR A 196 -31.07 -6.11 12.24
CA THR A 196 -30.77 -4.91 13.02
C THR A 196 -30.48 -3.71 12.10
N GLN A 197 -31.24 -2.63 12.27
CA GLN A 197 -31.14 -1.40 11.45
C GLN A 197 -29.95 -0.48 11.81
N GLY A 198 -29.18 -0.81 12.86
CA GLY A 198 -28.09 0.02 13.37
C GLY A 198 -27.07 -0.75 14.21
N PRO A 199 -25.99 -0.09 14.66
CA PRO A 199 -24.90 -0.74 15.41
C PRO A 199 -25.32 -1.32 16.76
N GLY A 200 -26.33 -0.74 17.42
CA GLY A 200 -26.77 -1.13 18.77
C GLY A 200 -25.91 -0.48 19.86
N GLY A 201 -26.28 0.74 20.24
CA GLY A 201 -25.56 1.59 21.19
C GLY A 201 -26.00 3.05 21.03
N PRO A 202 -25.48 4.00 21.82
CA PRO A 202 -25.75 5.42 21.62
C PRO A 202 -25.25 5.86 20.24
N VAL A 203 -26.14 6.50 19.46
CA VAL A 203 -25.78 7.07 18.16
C VAL A 203 -24.84 8.25 18.40
N VAL A 204 -23.60 8.15 17.91
CA VAL A 204 -22.68 9.29 17.87
C VAL A 204 -23.28 10.32 16.90
N PRO A 205 -23.55 11.56 17.34
CA PRO A 205 -24.06 12.59 16.43
C PRO A 205 -23.11 12.82 15.26
N LEU A 206 -23.64 13.24 14.12
CA LEU A 206 -22.81 13.80 13.05
C LEU A 206 -22.03 14.99 13.65
N PRO A 207 -20.69 15.07 13.49
CA PRO A 207 -19.93 16.22 13.94
C PRO A 207 -20.50 17.52 13.35
N ASP A 208 -20.56 18.57 14.16
CA ASP A 208 -20.96 19.90 13.69
C ASP A 208 -20.06 20.31 12.52
N ALA A 209 -20.64 20.86 11.45
CA ALA A 209 -19.88 21.30 10.28
C ALA A 209 -18.85 22.42 10.62
N THR A 210 -19.03 23.09 11.75
CA THR A 210 -18.11 24.07 12.32
C THR A 210 -16.93 23.46 13.10
N SER A 211 -16.99 22.19 13.52
CA SER A 211 -15.97 21.56 14.37
C SER A 211 -15.05 20.59 13.61
N TYR A 212 -13.75 20.61 13.94
CA TYR A 212 -12.80 19.66 13.35
C TYR A 212 -13.10 18.23 13.82
N PRO A 213 -13.20 17.24 12.91
CA PRO A 213 -13.62 15.89 13.26
C PRO A 213 -12.56 15.14 14.08
N THR A 214 -13.00 14.22 14.94
CA THR A 214 -12.09 13.35 15.72
C THR A 214 -11.39 12.34 14.81
N LEU A 215 -10.16 12.64 14.37
CA LEU A 215 -9.39 11.74 13.49
C LEU A 215 -8.42 10.86 14.28
N ARG A 216 -8.29 9.61 13.86
CA ARG A 216 -7.42 8.61 14.48
C ARG A 216 -6.81 7.70 13.41
N GLU A 217 -5.87 6.86 13.82
CA GLU A 217 -5.21 5.87 12.97
C GLU A 217 -6.22 5.03 12.17
N GLY A 218 -6.07 5.02 10.84
CA GLY A 218 -7.04 4.45 9.90
C GLY A 218 -7.99 5.45 9.22
N ALA A 219 -8.04 6.72 9.66
CA ALA A 219 -8.78 7.78 8.96
C ALA A 219 -8.05 8.26 7.70
N SER A 220 -8.77 8.84 6.75
CA SER A 220 -8.19 9.44 5.53
C SER A 220 -9.02 10.64 5.03
N GLY A 221 -8.36 11.66 4.49
CA GLY A 221 -9.02 12.84 3.91
C GLY A 221 -8.23 14.15 4.00
N PRO A 222 -8.81 15.28 3.53
CA PRO A 222 -8.15 16.59 3.54
C PRO A 222 -7.83 17.09 4.96
N ASP A 223 -8.62 16.68 5.94
CA ASP A 223 -8.45 17.09 7.34
C ASP A 223 -7.20 16.42 7.96
N VAL A 224 -6.95 15.15 7.62
CA VAL A 224 -5.66 14.50 7.89
C VAL A 224 -4.53 15.26 7.19
N GLN A 225 -4.73 15.57 5.90
CA GLN A 225 -3.77 16.25 5.04
C GLN A 225 -3.43 17.67 5.53
N LEU A 226 -4.31 18.31 6.30
CA LEU A 226 -4.08 19.57 6.98
C LEU A 226 -3.20 19.37 8.22
N ALA A 227 -3.61 18.51 9.16
CA ALA A 227 -2.85 18.23 10.37
C ALA A 227 -1.44 17.67 10.07
N GLN A 228 -1.29 16.86 9.01
CA GLN A 228 0.01 16.37 8.56
C GLN A 228 1.02 17.49 8.23
N LYS A 229 0.55 18.65 7.72
CA LYS A 229 1.39 19.83 7.49
C LYS A 229 1.87 20.45 8.80
N VAL A 230 0.96 20.59 9.77
CA VAL A 230 1.23 21.14 11.11
C VAL A 230 2.28 20.32 11.85
N ILE A 231 2.07 18.99 11.89
CA ILE A 231 2.93 18.07 12.64
C ILE A 231 4.21 17.67 11.88
N GLY A 232 4.45 18.24 10.70
CA GLY A 232 5.71 18.10 9.96
C GLY A 232 5.92 16.76 9.24
N VAL A 233 4.86 16.10 8.77
CA VAL A 233 4.96 14.85 7.99
C VAL A 233 4.46 15.03 6.55
N THR A 234 4.66 14.00 5.71
CA THR A 234 4.10 13.98 4.35
C THR A 234 2.58 14.13 4.40
N ALA A 235 2.06 15.20 3.79
CA ALA A 235 0.62 15.45 3.66
C ALA A 235 0.00 14.58 2.55
N ASP A 236 0.03 13.25 2.73
CA ASP A 236 -0.58 12.28 1.82
C ASP A 236 -2.10 12.13 2.03
N GLY A 237 -2.62 12.53 3.20
CA GLY A 237 -4.03 12.46 3.57
C GLY A 237 -4.41 11.14 4.24
N VAL A 238 -3.47 10.29 4.64
CA VAL A 238 -3.71 9.02 5.33
C VAL A 238 -3.23 9.11 6.78
N PHE A 239 -4.13 8.90 7.74
CA PHE A 239 -3.78 8.87 9.17
C PHE A 239 -3.20 7.49 9.47
N GLY A 240 -1.99 7.25 8.99
CA GLY A 240 -1.20 6.09 9.39
C GLY A 240 -0.35 6.36 10.64
N PRO A 241 0.40 5.35 11.06
CA PRO A 241 1.54 5.42 11.98
C PRO A 241 2.36 6.73 11.97
N ALA A 242 2.76 7.23 10.80
CA ALA A 242 3.56 8.45 10.67
C ALA A 242 2.84 9.66 11.29
N THR A 243 1.58 9.85 10.89
CA THR A 243 0.68 10.90 11.37
C THR A 243 0.48 10.75 12.88
N LYS A 244 0.27 9.54 13.39
CA LYS A 244 0.10 9.27 14.83
C LYS A 244 1.35 9.62 15.66
N ALA A 245 2.53 9.20 15.21
CA ALA A 245 3.78 9.42 15.92
C ALA A 245 4.18 10.90 15.96
N ALA A 246 4.02 11.61 14.84
CA ALA A 246 4.25 13.04 14.76
C ALA A 246 3.22 13.83 15.58
N LEU A 247 1.95 13.44 15.55
CA LEU A 247 0.90 14.06 16.35
C LEU A 247 1.16 13.94 17.85
N ARG A 248 1.58 12.77 18.34
CA ARG A 248 1.96 12.59 19.75
C ARG A 248 3.15 13.47 20.15
N THR A 249 4.11 13.64 19.23
CA THR A 249 5.24 14.56 19.41
C THR A 249 4.77 16.01 19.48
N TRP A 250 3.86 16.42 18.59
CA TRP A 250 3.27 17.76 18.57
C TRP A 250 2.42 18.03 19.83
N GLN A 251 1.56 17.10 20.25
CA GLN A 251 0.76 17.20 21.49
C GLN A 251 1.68 17.41 22.70
N SER A 252 2.70 16.56 22.84
CA SER A 252 3.67 16.64 23.94
C SER A 252 4.52 17.92 23.92
N LYS A 253 4.67 18.59 22.77
CA LYS A 253 5.38 19.86 22.65
C LYS A 253 4.50 21.07 23.00
N ASN A 254 3.20 20.99 22.72
CA ASN A 254 2.24 22.09 22.89
C ASN A 254 1.36 21.96 24.15
N GLY A 255 1.75 21.10 25.10
CA GLY A 255 1.03 20.95 26.39
C GLY A 255 -0.30 20.20 26.32
N VAL A 256 -0.64 19.60 25.17
CA VAL A 256 -1.90 18.86 24.97
C VAL A 256 -1.76 17.42 25.49
N ALA A 257 -2.86 16.85 25.99
CA ALA A 257 -2.93 15.45 26.38
C ALA A 257 -2.44 14.54 25.23
N VAL A 258 -1.46 13.68 25.51
CA VAL A 258 -0.76 12.89 24.47
C VAL A 258 -1.57 11.64 24.09
N THR A 259 -2.74 11.85 23.47
CA THR A 259 -3.68 10.80 23.03
C THR A 259 -3.19 10.11 21.76
N GLY A 260 -2.57 10.83 20.83
CA GLY A 260 -2.34 10.37 19.45
C GLY A 260 -3.63 10.32 18.62
N VAL A 261 -4.64 11.09 19.02
CA VAL A 261 -5.91 11.33 18.32
C VAL A 261 -5.96 12.83 18.02
N LEU A 262 -6.43 13.21 16.82
CA LEU A 262 -6.82 14.59 16.53
C LEU A 262 -8.22 14.78 17.12
N ASP A 263 -8.25 14.94 18.44
CA ASP A 263 -9.44 15.25 19.24
C ASP A 263 -9.63 16.78 19.36
N GLU A 264 -10.78 17.20 19.90
CA GLU A 264 -11.19 18.61 20.05
C GLU A 264 -10.08 19.48 20.66
N ALA A 265 -9.58 19.11 21.84
CA ALA A 265 -8.48 19.81 22.52
C ALA A 265 -7.17 19.86 21.70
N THR A 266 -6.91 18.86 20.85
CA THR A 266 -5.74 18.87 19.95
C THR A 266 -5.95 19.81 18.76
N TRP A 267 -7.16 19.88 18.21
CA TRP A 267 -7.51 20.83 17.15
C TRP A 267 -7.51 22.27 17.66
N ASP A 268 -8.13 22.53 18.81
CA ASP A 268 -8.20 23.87 19.41
C ASP A 268 -6.81 24.43 19.72
N ALA A 269 -5.87 23.59 20.15
CA ALA A 269 -4.47 23.98 20.32
C ALA A 269 -3.78 24.32 18.98
N MET A 270 -4.05 23.58 17.89
CA MET A 270 -3.52 23.93 16.55
C MET A 270 -4.13 25.26 16.05
N VAL A 271 -5.40 25.51 16.35
CA VAL A 271 -6.10 26.77 16.04
C VAL A 271 -5.51 27.93 16.85
N SER A 272 -5.35 27.78 18.17
CA SER A 272 -4.82 28.81 19.07
C SER A 272 -3.35 29.13 18.81
N ASN A 273 -2.57 28.19 18.28
CA ASN A 273 -1.21 28.42 17.81
C ASN A 273 -1.16 29.24 16.50
N GLY A 274 -2.28 29.31 15.75
CA GLY A 274 -2.29 29.78 14.37
C GLY A 274 -1.69 28.79 13.36
N ASP A 275 -1.46 27.53 13.75
CA ASP A 275 -0.97 26.47 12.86
C ASP A 275 -2.00 26.15 11.76
N ILE A 276 -3.29 26.32 12.06
CA ILE A 276 -4.44 26.17 11.14
C ILE A 276 -5.50 27.26 11.42
N PRO A 277 -6.35 27.63 10.45
CA PRO A 277 -7.56 28.39 10.75
C PRO A 277 -8.52 27.55 11.61
N ALA A 278 -9.36 28.20 12.43
CA ALA A 278 -10.51 27.52 13.02
C ALA A 278 -11.44 26.99 11.92
N ARG A 279 -12.06 25.82 12.14
CA ARG A 279 -13.21 25.42 11.31
C ARG A 279 -14.42 26.25 11.71
N GLY A 280 -15.36 26.44 10.79
CA GLY A 280 -16.45 27.41 10.95
C GLY A 280 -16.00 28.88 10.82
N ALA A 281 -14.81 29.24 11.31
CA ALA A 281 -14.21 30.54 11.03
C ALA A 281 -13.91 30.67 9.53
N ALA A 282 -14.31 31.81 8.96
CA ALA A 282 -14.33 32.02 7.52
C ALA A 282 -12.91 32.24 6.96
N THR A 283 -12.20 31.15 6.67
CA THR A 283 -11.20 31.16 5.58
C THR A 283 -11.94 31.52 4.29
N PRO A 284 -11.60 32.61 3.57
CA PRO A 284 -12.43 33.11 2.47
C PRO A 284 -12.46 32.24 1.19
N GLY A 285 -13.09 31.07 1.25
CA GLY A 285 -13.53 30.24 0.11
C GLY A 285 -13.25 28.72 0.23
N GLY A 286 -12.45 28.30 1.21
CA GLY A 286 -12.27 26.90 1.60
C GLY A 286 -11.78 25.98 0.48
N ALA A 287 -12.35 24.77 0.36
CA ALA A 287 -11.94 23.78 -0.65
C ALA A 287 -12.13 24.25 -2.11
N LEU A 288 -12.91 25.32 -2.31
CA LEU A 288 -13.21 25.93 -3.60
C LEU A 288 -12.27 27.09 -3.97
N ASP A 289 -11.34 27.51 -3.10
CA ASP A 289 -10.36 28.59 -3.34
C ASP A 289 -9.68 28.49 -4.71
N LYS A 290 -9.15 27.29 -5.01
CA LYS A 290 -8.50 26.92 -6.27
C LYS A 290 -9.42 27.01 -7.51
N TYR A 291 -10.74 27.05 -7.32
CA TYR A 291 -11.76 27.14 -8.36
C TYR A 291 -12.47 28.50 -8.41
N LEU A 292 -12.28 29.40 -7.44
CA LEU A 292 -12.90 30.75 -7.43
C LEU A 292 -12.61 31.59 -8.68
N LYS A 293 -11.57 31.24 -9.47
CA LYS A 293 -11.19 31.90 -10.73
C LYS A 293 -11.51 31.06 -11.98
N THR A 294 -12.18 29.92 -11.84
CA THR A 294 -12.52 28.98 -12.92
C THR A 294 -13.92 29.29 -13.49
N THR A 295 -14.10 29.07 -14.80
CA THR A 295 -15.43 29.12 -15.46
C THR A 295 -15.78 27.73 -16.00
N ILE A 296 -16.84 27.10 -15.51
CA ILE A 296 -17.38 25.83 -16.05
C ILE A 296 -18.87 25.93 -16.39
N ARG A 297 -19.31 25.13 -17.35
CA ARG A 297 -20.69 25.07 -17.91
C ARG A 297 -20.94 23.71 -18.55
N LEU A 298 -22.14 23.48 -19.09
CA LEU A 298 -22.49 22.26 -19.85
C LEU A 298 -21.36 21.83 -20.82
N GLY A 299 -20.99 20.55 -20.77
CA GLY A 299 -19.89 19.95 -21.55
C GLY A 299 -18.48 20.12 -20.96
N SER A 300 -18.32 20.82 -19.82
CA SER A 300 -17.04 20.85 -19.09
C SER A 300 -16.76 19.51 -18.41
N THR A 301 -15.49 19.16 -18.21
CA THR A 301 -15.09 17.95 -17.46
C THR A 301 -13.94 18.23 -16.47
N GLY A 302 -13.73 17.31 -15.52
CA GLY A 302 -12.57 17.31 -14.60
C GLY A 302 -12.88 17.74 -13.16
N ASP A 303 -11.82 17.99 -12.38
CA ASP A 303 -11.93 18.10 -10.91
C ASP A 303 -12.74 19.32 -10.41
N SER A 304 -12.76 20.42 -11.17
CA SER A 304 -13.64 21.56 -10.87
C SER A 304 -15.12 21.18 -11.03
N VAL A 305 -15.45 20.32 -12.00
CA VAL A 305 -16.81 19.78 -12.16
C VAL A 305 -17.12 18.82 -11.01
N LYS A 306 -16.20 17.93 -10.63
CA LYS A 306 -16.37 17.07 -9.44
C LYS A 306 -16.48 17.85 -8.13
N ALA A 307 -15.86 19.03 -8.03
CA ALA A 307 -16.05 19.92 -6.88
C ALA A 307 -17.48 20.49 -6.89
N LEU A 308 -17.87 21.16 -7.98
CA LEU A 308 -19.21 21.70 -8.17
C LEU A 308 -20.33 20.69 -7.88
N GLN A 309 -20.21 19.47 -8.40
CA GLN A 309 -21.24 18.43 -8.25
C GLN A 309 -21.43 18.02 -6.79
N ARG A 310 -20.36 18.00 -5.98
CA ARG A 310 -20.46 17.73 -4.53
C ARG A 310 -21.18 18.85 -3.79
N GLU A 311 -20.84 20.11 -4.07
CA GLU A 311 -21.51 21.28 -3.46
C GLU A 311 -23.00 21.34 -3.81
N LEU A 312 -23.34 21.00 -5.05
CA LEU A 312 -24.72 20.91 -5.55
C LEU A 312 -25.44 19.60 -5.18
N LYS A 313 -24.76 18.67 -4.48
CA LYS A 313 -25.29 17.37 -4.05
C LYS A 313 -25.87 16.52 -5.20
N VAL A 314 -25.22 16.56 -6.36
CA VAL A 314 -25.51 15.71 -7.52
C VAL A 314 -24.36 14.72 -7.77
N THR A 315 -24.59 13.71 -8.61
CA THR A 315 -23.59 12.68 -8.96
C THR A 315 -22.27 13.30 -9.42
N ALA A 316 -21.19 13.05 -8.68
CA ALA A 316 -19.87 13.64 -8.91
C ALA A 316 -19.02 12.86 -9.95
N ASP A 317 -19.61 12.60 -11.13
CA ASP A 317 -18.96 11.90 -12.24
C ASP A 317 -17.78 12.68 -12.86
N GLY A 318 -17.79 14.02 -12.73
CA GLY A 318 -16.83 14.93 -13.34
C GLY A 318 -17.13 15.31 -14.78
N ALA A 319 -18.37 15.08 -15.24
CA ALA A 319 -18.89 15.54 -16.52
C ALA A 319 -20.08 16.47 -16.29
N PHE A 320 -19.98 17.72 -16.76
CA PHE A 320 -21.01 18.73 -16.58
C PHE A 320 -22.12 18.46 -17.60
N GLY A 321 -22.92 17.42 -17.36
CA GLY A 321 -24.07 17.04 -18.16
C GLY A 321 -25.35 17.82 -17.79
N PRO A 322 -26.48 17.53 -18.46
CA PRO A 322 -27.75 18.25 -18.25
C PRO A 322 -28.23 18.29 -16.80
N GLN A 323 -28.03 17.20 -16.04
CA GLN A 323 -28.36 17.16 -14.59
C GLN A 323 -27.53 18.17 -13.77
N THR A 324 -26.24 18.33 -14.10
CA THR A 324 -25.38 19.33 -13.45
C THR A 324 -25.79 20.75 -13.85
N GLU A 325 -26.18 20.96 -15.11
CA GLU A 325 -26.68 22.27 -15.57
C GLU A 325 -28.02 22.64 -14.92
N GLN A 326 -28.94 21.69 -14.77
CA GLN A 326 -30.20 21.87 -14.06
C GLN A 326 -29.97 22.25 -12.59
N ALA A 327 -29.05 21.57 -11.90
CA ALA A 327 -28.68 21.89 -10.53
C ALA A 327 -28.00 23.28 -10.40
N VAL A 328 -27.14 23.66 -11.36
CA VAL A 328 -26.55 25.01 -11.40
C VAL A 328 -27.63 26.08 -11.61
N LYS A 329 -28.57 25.89 -12.53
CA LYS A 329 -29.67 26.84 -12.76
C LYS A 329 -30.59 26.96 -11.53
N ALA A 330 -30.86 25.85 -10.83
CA ALA A 330 -31.59 25.85 -9.57
C ALA A 330 -30.83 26.63 -8.47
N PHE A 331 -29.53 26.40 -8.32
CA PHE A 331 -28.68 27.12 -7.37
C PHE A 331 -28.57 28.61 -7.69
N GLN A 332 -28.37 28.97 -8.96
CA GLN A 332 -28.34 30.36 -9.42
C GLN A 332 -29.64 31.07 -9.05
N LYS A 333 -30.80 30.45 -9.34
CA LYS A 333 -32.12 30.98 -8.96
C LYS A 333 -32.26 31.17 -7.45
N ALA A 334 -31.84 30.18 -6.65
CA ALA A 334 -31.92 30.24 -5.18
C ALA A 334 -31.00 31.30 -4.56
N LYS A 335 -29.87 31.63 -5.21
CA LYS A 335 -28.91 32.66 -4.75
C LYS A 335 -29.14 34.04 -5.41
N GLN A 336 -30.21 34.23 -6.17
CA GLN A 336 -30.46 35.46 -6.95
C GLN A 336 -29.28 35.84 -7.87
N LEU A 337 -28.61 34.83 -8.43
CA LEU A 337 -27.61 34.98 -9.49
C LEU A 337 -28.29 34.89 -10.86
N LYS A 338 -27.65 35.44 -11.89
CA LYS A 338 -28.04 35.23 -13.29
C LYS A 338 -28.19 33.74 -13.60
N VAL A 339 -29.38 33.31 -14.04
CA VAL A 339 -29.73 31.90 -14.28
C VAL A 339 -29.37 31.50 -15.71
N ASP A 340 -28.10 31.17 -15.95
CA ASP A 340 -27.57 30.84 -17.28
C ASP A 340 -26.83 29.49 -17.37
N GLY A 341 -26.75 28.72 -16.29
CA GLY A 341 -26.06 27.42 -16.26
C GLY A 341 -24.52 27.51 -16.22
N VAL A 342 -23.95 28.71 -16.07
CA VAL A 342 -22.48 28.92 -16.04
C VAL A 342 -22.01 29.19 -14.61
N VAL A 343 -21.11 28.36 -14.10
CA VAL A 343 -20.44 28.57 -12.83
C VAL A 343 -19.17 29.39 -13.06
N ALA A 344 -19.34 30.70 -12.96
CA ALA A 344 -18.31 31.74 -13.02
C ALA A 344 -17.85 32.16 -11.60
N PRO A 345 -16.81 33.00 -11.45
CA PRO A 345 -16.27 33.42 -10.15
C PRO A 345 -17.28 33.91 -9.09
N ASN A 346 -18.35 34.61 -9.47
CA ASN A 346 -19.39 35.02 -8.51
C ASN A 346 -20.26 33.83 -8.04
N VAL A 347 -20.53 32.86 -8.92
CA VAL A 347 -21.23 31.61 -8.56
C VAL A 347 -20.34 30.74 -7.68
N TRP A 348 -19.04 30.64 -7.96
CA TRP A 348 -18.08 29.98 -7.07
C TRP A 348 -18.00 30.63 -5.69
N ARG A 349 -17.98 31.97 -5.62
CA ARG A 349 -18.06 32.70 -4.35
C ARG A 349 -19.36 32.38 -3.60
N ALA A 350 -20.50 32.36 -4.29
CA ALA A 350 -21.79 32.00 -3.70
C ALA A 350 -21.89 30.55 -3.21
N LEU A 351 -21.21 29.60 -3.87
CA LEU A 351 -21.04 28.21 -3.42
C LEU A 351 -20.16 28.15 -2.18
N ALA A 352 -19.05 28.88 -2.19
CA ALA A 352 -18.03 28.93 -1.14
C ALA A 352 -18.40 29.78 0.10
N GLY A 353 -19.66 30.21 0.25
CA GLY A 353 -20.12 31.06 1.35
C GLY A 353 -19.58 32.49 1.35
N LEU A 354 -18.85 32.91 0.31
CA LEU A 354 -18.22 34.22 0.19
C LEU A 354 -19.22 35.30 -0.25
N SER A 355 -18.97 36.56 0.11
CA SER A 355 -19.69 37.70 -0.47
C SER A 355 -19.58 37.68 -2.01
N TYR A 356 -20.71 37.75 -2.71
CA TYR A 356 -20.80 37.65 -4.17
C TYR A 356 -21.70 38.73 -4.76
N THR A 357 -21.47 39.06 -6.03
CA THR A 357 -22.34 39.94 -6.83
C THR A 357 -23.44 39.10 -7.48
N LYS A 358 -24.70 39.49 -7.24
CA LYS A 358 -25.88 38.92 -7.90
C LYS A 358 -25.79 39.15 -9.41
N ASP A 359 -25.59 40.40 -9.78
CA ASP A 359 -25.48 40.88 -11.16
C ASP A 359 -24.03 40.89 -11.68
N GLY A 360 -23.41 39.70 -11.74
CA GLY A 360 -22.38 39.37 -12.74
C GLY A 360 -21.08 40.20 -12.80
N ALA A 361 -20.74 41.02 -11.79
CA ALA A 361 -19.56 41.89 -11.81
C ALA A 361 -18.38 41.33 -10.99
N THR A 362 -17.16 41.40 -11.54
CA THR A 362 -15.91 40.97 -10.89
C THR A 362 -15.27 42.07 -10.04
N SER A 363 -14.41 41.68 -9.10
CA SER A 363 -13.49 42.56 -8.38
C SER A 363 -12.19 41.79 -8.13
N GLY A 364 -11.01 42.26 -8.56
CA GLY A 364 -10.67 43.34 -9.51
C GLY A 364 -9.33 43.00 -10.18
N THR A 365 -8.82 43.70 -11.19
CA THR A 365 -9.21 44.97 -11.84
C THR A 365 -9.12 44.87 -13.37
N ALA A 366 -9.54 45.91 -14.10
CA ALA A 366 -9.73 46.01 -15.56
C ALA A 366 -11.08 45.45 -16.09
N THR A 367 -11.84 46.30 -16.78
CA THR A 367 -13.20 46.05 -17.27
C THR A 367 -13.24 45.78 -18.77
N GLY A 368 -14.06 44.82 -19.21
CA GLY A 368 -14.25 44.51 -20.62
C GLY A 368 -12.98 43.99 -21.30
N LEU A 369 -12.64 44.56 -22.45
CA LEU A 369 -11.47 44.17 -23.25
C LEU A 369 -10.13 44.55 -22.61
N ASP A 370 -10.14 45.45 -21.62
CA ASP A 370 -8.94 45.92 -20.92
C ASP A 370 -8.16 44.78 -20.24
N ALA A 371 -8.89 43.76 -19.75
CA ALA A 371 -8.32 42.56 -19.14
C ALA A 371 -7.45 41.72 -20.10
N TYR A 372 -7.55 41.96 -21.42
CA TYR A 372 -6.82 41.21 -22.45
C TYR A 372 -5.73 42.02 -23.16
N LEU A 373 -5.49 43.29 -22.77
CA LEU A 373 -4.53 44.18 -23.44
C LEU A 373 -3.07 43.68 -23.48
N THR A 374 -2.70 42.69 -22.67
CA THR A 374 -1.38 42.03 -22.67
C THR A 374 -1.40 40.63 -23.32
N THR A 375 -2.59 40.11 -23.64
CA THR A 375 -2.80 38.75 -24.17
C THR A 375 -2.48 38.70 -25.67
N THR A 376 -1.94 37.57 -26.14
CA THR A 376 -1.83 37.28 -27.59
C THR A 376 -2.58 36.00 -27.93
N ILE A 377 -3.54 36.06 -28.86
CA ILE A 377 -4.29 34.89 -29.36
C ILE A 377 -4.31 34.84 -30.90
N ARG A 378 -4.47 33.63 -31.44
CA ARG A 378 -4.40 33.30 -32.88
C ARG A 378 -5.14 31.98 -33.16
N SER A 379 -5.20 31.57 -34.42
CA SER A 379 -5.71 30.26 -34.86
C SER A 379 -5.30 29.11 -33.92
N GLY A 380 -6.27 28.29 -33.51
CA GLY A 380 -6.11 27.19 -32.55
C GLY A 380 -6.14 27.58 -31.07
N SER A 381 -6.10 28.87 -30.72
CA SER A 381 -6.25 29.33 -29.32
C SER A 381 -7.66 29.05 -28.80
N ARG A 382 -7.80 28.79 -27.50
CA ARG A 382 -9.10 28.57 -26.84
C ARG A 382 -9.17 29.31 -25.49
N GLY A 383 -10.35 29.73 -25.07
CA GLY A 383 -10.56 30.36 -23.74
C GLY A 383 -11.54 31.53 -23.74
N ASP A 384 -11.50 32.33 -22.67
CA ASP A 384 -12.43 33.46 -22.50
C ASP A 384 -11.96 34.76 -23.16
N ALA A 385 -10.65 34.95 -23.35
CA ALA A 385 -10.12 35.94 -24.28
C ALA A 385 -10.67 35.72 -25.70
N VAL A 386 -10.71 34.46 -26.17
CA VAL A 386 -11.27 34.13 -27.49
C VAL A 386 -12.76 34.48 -27.56
N LYS A 387 -13.55 34.26 -26.50
CA LYS A 387 -14.97 34.69 -26.48
C LYS A 387 -15.12 36.21 -26.44
N ALA A 388 -14.25 36.93 -25.74
CA ALA A 388 -14.27 38.39 -25.72
C ALA A 388 -14.02 38.95 -27.13
N LEU A 389 -12.99 38.42 -27.82
CA LEU A 389 -12.73 38.70 -29.23
C LEU A 389 -13.92 38.38 -30.13
N GLN A 390 -14.49 37.18 -30.02
CA GLN A 390 -15.58 36.72 -30.89
C GLN A 390 -16.85 37.58 -30.73
N ARG A 391 -17.17 38.00 -29.50
CA ARG A 391 -18.28 38.93 -29.22
C ARG A 391 -18.05 40.30 -29.87
N GLU A 392 -16.85 40.86 -29.74
CA GLU A 392 -16.50 42.16 -30.34
C GLU A 392 -16.52 42.10 -31.88
N LEU A 393 -16.02 41.00 -32.44
CA LEU A 393 -16.06 40.72 -33.88
C LEU A 393 -17.42 40.20 -34.38
N LYS A 394 -18.42 40.09 -33.50
CA LYS A 394 -19.80 39.64 -33.79
C LYS A 394 -19.88 38.28 -34.51
N VAL A 395 -18.96 37.37 -34.19
CA VAL A 395 -18.97 35.97 -34.63
C VAL A 395 -19.36 35.03 -33.47
N THR A 396 -19.67 33.77 -33.78
CA THR A 396 -20.06 32.75 -32.78
C THR A 396 -19.05 32.65 -31.65
N ALA A 397 -19.47 33.00 -30.43
CA ALA A 397 -18.60 33.08 -29.25
C ALA A 397 -18.39 31.72 -28.55
N ASP A 398 -18.00 30.70 -29.30
CA ASP A 398 -17.73 29.34 -28.80
C ASP A 398 -16.51 29.27 -27.87
N GLY A 399 -15.57 30.21 -28.01
CA GLY A 399 -14.30 30.26 -27.31
C GLY A 399 -13.18 29.45 -27.96
N ALA A 400 -13.31 29.10 -29.25
CA ALA A 400 -12.29 28.44 -30.06
C ALA A 400 -11.95 29.30 -31.29
N PHE A 401 -10.68 29.69 -31.41
CA PHE A 401 -10.18 30.53 -32.49
C PHE A 401 -10.00 29.67 -33.75
N GLY A 402 -11.11 29.30 -34.37
CA GLY A 402 -11.16 28.57 -35.64
C GLY A 402 -11.12 29.49 -36.87
N PRO A 403 -11.23 28.93 -38.09
CA PRO A 403 -11.10 29.67 -39.35
C PRO A 403 -12.03 30.88 -39.46
N GLN A 404 -13.28 30.78 -39.01
CA GLN A 404 -14.23 31.90 -39.01
C GLN A 404 -13.77 33.07 -38.10
N THR A 405 -13.20 32.75 -36.93
CA THR A 405 -12.64 33.78 -36.02
C THR A 405 -11.37 34.39 -36.61
N GLU A 406 -10.51 33.60 -37.25
CA GLU A 406 -9.33 34.12 -37.92
C GLU A 406 -9.67 35.02 -39.12
N GLN A 407 -10.66 34.64 -39.93
CA GLN A 407 -11.16 35.46 -41.03
C GLN A 407 -11.73 36.80 -40.52
N ALA A 408 -12.52 36.77 -39.44
CA ALA A 408 -13.02 37.99 -38.80
C ALA A 408 -11.89 38.88 -38.24
N VAL A 409 -10.86 38.29 -37.63
CA VAL A 409 -9.65 39.04 -37.18
C VAL A 409 -8.93 39.68 -38.34
N ARG A 410 -8.72 38.96 -39.45
CA ARG A 410 -8.06 39.51 -40.65
C ARG A 410 -8.87 40.65 -41.26
N THR A 411 -10.19 40.53 -41.32
CA THR A 411 -11.10 41.61 -41.74
C THR A 411 -11.00 42.83 -40.82
N PHE A 412 -11.00 42.63 -39.49
CA PHE A 412 -10.85 43.71 -38.52
C PHE A 412 -9.47 44.40 -38.59
N GLN A 413 -8.39 43.62 -38.69
CA GLN A 413 -7.03 44.13 -38.87
C GLN A 413 -6.96 45.03 -40.12
N LYS A 414 -7.49 44.56 -41.26
CA LYS A 414 -7.58 45.34 -42.50
C LYS A 414 -8.39 46.63 -42.32
N ALA A 415 -9.55 46.56 -41.67
CA ALA A 415 -10.43 47.71 -41.44
C ALA A 415 -9.85 48.75 -40.47
N LYS A 416 -8.93 48.37 -39.57
CA LYS A 416 -8.28 49.26 -38.60
C LYS A 416 -6.87 49.74 -39.01
N GLN A 417 -6.37 49.35 -40.19
CA GLN A 417 -4.98 49.63 -40.63
C GLN A 417 -3.97 49.03 -39.63
N LEU A 418 -4.14 47.74 -39.37
CA LEU A 418 -3.26 46.88 -38.60
C LEU A 418 -2.76 45.75 -39.50
N LYS A 419 -1.51 45.32 -39.30
CA LYS A 419 -0.89 44.15 -39.92
C LYS A 419 -1.86 42.95 -39.98
N VAL A 420 -2.21 42.52 -41.19
CA VAL A 420 -3.25 41.51 -41.46
C VAL A 420 -2.69 40.08 -41.35
N ASP A 421 -2.19 39.70 -40.18
CA ASP A 421 -1.56 38.40 -39.94
C ASP A 421 -2.45 37.35 -39.23
N GLY A 422 -3.66 37.71 -38.82
CA GLY A 422 -4.59 36.83 -38.10
C GLY A 422 -4.28 36.65 -36.61
N VAL A 423 -3.35 37.42 -36.05
CA VAL A 423 -2.93 37.35 -34.64
C VAL A 423 -3.42 38.59 -33.88
N VAL A 424 -4.25 38.36 -32.85
CA VAL A 424 -4.71 39.41 -31.94
C VAL A 424 -3.65 39.60 -30.86
N THR A 425 -2.77 40.56 -31.11
CA THR A 425 -1.72 41.03 -30.18
C THR A 425 -2.25 42.13 -29.26
N PRO A 426 -1.50 42.56 -28.23
CA PRO A 426 -1.77 43.77 -27.43
C PRO A 426 -2.24 45.00 -28.23
N ASN A 427 -1.70 45.21 -29.43
CA ASN A 427 -2.06 46.36 -30.26
C ASN A 427 -3.44 46.19 -30.94
N VAL A 428 -3.79 44.96 -31.33
CA VAL A 428 -5.14 44.64 -31.84
C VAL A 428 -6.17 44.72 -30.71
N TRP A 429 -5.82 44.32 -29.48
CA TRP A 429 -6.69 44.50 -28.32
C TRP A 429 -6.96 45.97 -27.99
N LYS A 430 -5.97 46.86 -28.09
CA LYS A 430 -6.18 48.31 -27.96
C LYS A 430 -7.18 48.83 -28.99
N ALA A 431 -7.03 48.41 -30.25
CA ALA A 431 -7.93 48.78 -31.35
C ALA A 431 -9.37 48.24 -31.20
N LEU A 432 -9.53 47.04 -30.61
CA LEU A 432 -10.82 46.46 -30.24
C LEU A 432 -11.45 47.24 -29.07
N ALA A 433 -10.66 47.56 -28.04
CA ALA A 433 -11.09 48.29 -26.83
C ALA A 433 -11.28 49.80 -27.04
N GLY A 434 -11.26 50.30 -28.28
CA GLY A 434 -11.38 51.73 -28.60
C GLY A 434 -10.24 52.61 -28.10
N LYS A 435 -9.14 52.04 -27.60
CA LYS A 435 -7.98 52.78 -27.06
C LYS A 435 -6.97 53.09 -28.15
N THR A 436 -6.11 54.08 -27.91
CA THR A 436 -4.99 54.44 -28.80
C THR A 436 -4.10 53.23 -29.12
N TYR A 437 -3.97 52.93 -30.41
CA TYR A 437 -3.17 51.83 -30.98
C TYR A 437 -2.26 52.35 -32.09
N THR A 438 -1.14 51.68 -32.36
CA THR A 438 -0.29 52.02 -33.49
C THR A 438 -0.84 51.39 -34.77
N LYS A 439 -1.00 52.19 -35.83
CA LYS A 439 -1.19 51.64 -37.18
C LYS A 439 0.16 51.13 -37.69
N ASP A 440 0.17 49.91 -38.21
CA ASP A 440 1.32 49.20 -38.80
C ASP A 440 2.71 49.44 -38.16
N GLY A 441 2.92 48.95 -36.93
CA GLY A 441 4.26 48.98 -36.29
C GLY A 441 4.44 48.03 -35.11
N ALA A 442 5.64 47.45 -34.98
CA ALA A 442 6.00 46.47 -33.96
C ALA A 442 6.15 47.06 -32.53
N THR A 443 6.09 46.20 -31.51
CA THR A 443 6.45 46.54 -30.12
C THR A 443 7.58 45.64 -29.61
N SER A 444 8.63 46.26 -29.06
CA SER A 444 9.80 45.64 -28.43
C SER A 444 9.55 45.32 -26.93
N GLY A 445 10.49 44.63 -26.27
CA GLY A 445 10.58 44.67 -24.80
C GLY A 445 10.65 43.36 -24.00
N ALA A 446 10.92 42.20 -24.61
CA ALA A 446 11.25 40.97 -23.87
C ALA A 446 12.38 40.18 -24.59
N THR A 447 13.24 39.50 -23.82
CA THR A 447 14.51 38.92 -24.31
C THR A 447 14.33 38.02 -25.53
N THR A 448 14.90 38.43 -26.66
CA THR A 448 14.81 37.73 -27.95
C THR A 448 15.80 36.57 -28.06
N GLY A 449 15.36 35.49 -28.71
CA GLY A 449 16.20 34.35 -29.10
C GLY A 449 16.51 33.35 -27.98
N LEU A 450 17.49 32.49 -28.26
CA LEU A 450 17.85 31.32 -27.45
C LEU A 450 18.36 31.60 -26.02
N GLY A 451 18.62 32.86 -25.68
CA GLY A 451 19.17 33.25 -24.37
C GLY A 451 18.34 32.74 -23.18
N ALA A 452 17.02 32.65 -23.33
CA ALA A 452 16.09 32.18 -22.30
C ALA A 452 16.23 30.68 -21.95
N TYR A 453 16.89 29.87 -22.80
CA TYR A 453 16.94 28.40 -22.66
C TYR A 453 18.33 27.87 -22.29
N LEU A 454 19.33 28.74 -22.07
CA LEU A 454 20.74 28.38 -21.86
C LEU A 454 21.01 27.46 -20.66
N THR A 455 20.07 27.31 -19.72
CA THR A 455 20.15 26.38 -18.57
C THR A 455 19.25 25.15 -18.72
N THR A 456 18.39 25.11 -19.73
CA THR A 456 17.40 24.04 -19.94
C THR A 456 18.08 22.78 -20.49
N THR A 457 17.53 21.59 -20.17
CA THR A 457 17.90 20.34 -20.87
C THR A 457 16.67 19.70 -21.49
N ILE A 458 16.70 19.41 -22.80
CA ILE A 458 15.61 18.72 -23.53
C ILE A 458 16.15 17.59 -24.41
N ARG A 459 15.30 16.59 -24.64
CA ARG A 459 15.59 15.33 -25.36
C ARG A 459 14.32 14.75 -25.99
N SER A 460 14.43 13.64 -26.71
CA SER A 460 13.30 12.88 -27.25
C SER A 460 12.13 12.76 -26.24
N GLY A 461 10.91 13.06 -26.69
CA GLY A 461 9.70 13.10 -25.87
C GLY A 461 9.40 14.44 -25.17
N SER A 462 10.34 15.41 -25.15
CA SER A 462 10.10 16.74 -24.56
C SER A 462 9.08 17.55 -25.36
N ARG A 463 8.34 18.47 -24.71
CA ARG A 463 7.37 19.36 -25.37
C ARG A 463 7.44 20.79 -24.82
N GLY A 464 7.03 21.79 -25.62
CA GLY A 464 6.89 23.19 -25.19
C GLY A 464 7.69 24.22 -26.00
N ASP A 465 7.70 25.48 -25.57
CA ASP A 465 8.27 26.59 -26.36
C ASP A 465 9.80 26.54 -26.49
N ALA A 466 10.52 25.94 -25.53
CA ALA A 466 11.93 25.61 -25.70
C ALA A 466 12.15 24.67 -26.92
N VAL A 467 11.26 23.69 -27.11
CA VAL A 467 11.31 22.80 -28.28
C VAL A 467 10.99 23.57 -29.55
N LYS A 468 10.02 24.48 -29.54
CA LYS A 468 9.73 25.36 -30.70
C LYS A 468 10.88 26.30 -31.04
N ALA A 469 11.63 26.77 -30.05
CA ALA A 469 12.84 27.56 -30.27
C ALA A 469 13.93 26.70 -30.93
N LEU A 470 14.24 25.54 -30.36
CA LEU A 470 15.17 24.56 -30.92
C LEU A 470 14.83 24.21 -32.38
N GLN A 471 13.56 23.90 -32.67
CA GLN A 471 13.11 23.47 -33.99
C GLN A 471 13.28 24.55 -35.06
N ARG A 472 13.03 25.84 -34.73
CA ARG A 472 13.27 26.96 -35.65
C ARG A 472 14.74 27.11 -36.01
N GLU A 473 15.61 27.03 -35.02
CA GLU A 473 17.07 27.19 -35.16
C GLU A 473 17.69 26.00 -35.92
N LEU A 474 17.15 24.79 -35.72
CA LEU A 474 17.46 23.59 -36.49
C LEU A 474 16.72 23.50 -37.84
N LYS A 475 15.88 24.48 -38.18
CA LYS A 475 15.08 24.57 -39.42
C LYS A 475 14.20 23.34 -39.71
N VAL A 476 13.65 22.74 -38.65
CA VAL A 476 12.63 21.67 -38.72
C VAL A 476 11.26 22.21 -38.30
N THR A 477 10.19 21.43 -38.53
CA THR A 477 8.81 21.79 -38.18
C THR A 477 8.68 22.19 -36.71
N ALA A 478 8.29 23.44 -36.44
CA ALA A 478 8.24 24.02 -35.10
C ALA A 478 6.92 23.69 -34.35
N ASP A 479 6.54 22.41 -34.32
CA ASP A 479 5.33 21.91 -33.67
C ASP A 479 5.37 21.99 -32.13
N GLY A 480 6.58 21.98 -31.55
CA GLY A 480 6.84 21.95 -30.12
C GLY A 480 6.87 20.56 -29.50
N ALA A 481 7.04 19.51 -30.29
CA ALA A 481 7.22 18.13 -29.84
C ALA A 481 8.57 17.57 -30.32
N PHE A 482 9.42 17.18 -29.36
CA PHE A 482 10.75 16.64 -29.64
C PHE A 482 10.62 15.18 -30.07
N GLY A 483 10.12 14.96 -31.29
CA GLY A 483 10.03 13.66 -31.95
C GLY A 483 11.29 13.29 -32.76
N PRO A 484 11.26 12.15 -33.47
CA PRO A 484 12.43 11.60 -34.18
C PRO A 484 13.11 12.58 -35.15
N GLN A 485 12.33 13.37 -35.91
CA GLN A 485 12.87 14.39 -36.82
C GLN A 485 13.65 15.50 -36.07
N THR A 486 13.20 15.89 -34.88
CA THR A 486 13.91 16.87 -34.04
C THR A 486 15.16 16.25 -33.44
N GLU A 487 15.12 14.99 -33.01
CA GLU A 487 16.29 14.28 -32.50
C GLU A 487 17.38 14.07 -33.58
N GLN A 488 16.98 13.69 -34.80
CA GLN A 488 17.89 13.54 -35.93
C GLN A 488 18.57 14.87 -36.31
N ALA A 489 17.82 15.99 -36.25
CA ALA A 489 18.37 17.32 -36.44
C ALA A 489 19.35 17.71 -35.31
N VAL A 490 19.03 17.40 -34.04
CA VAL A 490 19.94 17.62 -32.90
C VAL A 490 21.22 16.81 -33.05
N ARG A 491 21.15 15.52 -33.40
CA ARG A 491 22.33 14.67 -33.62
C ARG A 491 23.20 15.18 -34.77
N THR A 492 22.57 15.64 -35.86
CA THR A 492 23.26 16.29 -36.99
C THR A 492 23.98 17.57 -36.54
N PHE A 493 23.30 18.42 -35.76
CA PHE A 493 23.89 19.65 -35.22
C PHE A 493 25.04 19.39 -34.23
N GLN A 494 24.87 18.44 -33.32
CA GLN A 494 25.93 18.00 -32.39
C GLN A 494 27.18 17.57 -33.17
N LYS A 495 27.01 16.72 -34.19
CA LYS A 495 28.11 16.28 -35.07
C LYS A 495 28.78 17.46 -35.79
N ALA A 496 28.00 18.38 -36.36
CA ALA A 496 28.50 19.56 -37.06
C ALA A 496 29.21 20.60 -36.16
N LYS A 497 28.93 20.61 -34.85
CA LYS A 497 29.59 21.48 -33.86
C LYS A 497 30.68 20.78 -33.03
N GLN A 498 31.05 19.55 -33.36
CA GLN A 498 32.02 18.76 -32.58
C GLN A 498 31.61 18.63 -31.10
N LEU A 499 30.32 18.41 -30.87
CA LEU A 499 29.71 18.10 -29.57
C LEU A 499 29.42 16.60 -29.49
N LYS A 500 29.32 16.06 -28.27
CA LYS A 500 28.87 14.67 -28.03
C LYS A 500 27.53 14.40 -28.72
N VAL A 501 27.50 13.40 -29.61
CA VAL A 501 26.35 13.08 -30.49
C VAL A 501 25.36 12.12 -29.80
N ASP A 502 24.74 12.58 -28.70
CA ASP A 502 23.83 11.78 -27.89
C ASP A 502 22.33 12.09 -28.07
N GLY A 503 21.97 13.12 -28.84
CA GLY A 503 20.59 13.55 -29.08
C GLY A 503 19.99 14.43 -27.97
N VAL A 504 20.78 14.80 -26.96
CA VAL A 504 20.32 15.61 -25.80
C VAL A 504 20.81 17.06 -25.93
N VAL A 505 19.87 18.02 -25.95
CA VAL A 505 20.19 19.45 -25.94
C VAL A 505 20.40 19.89 -24.50
N THR A 506 21.66 19.90 -24.08
CA THR A 506 22.12 20.39 -22.78
C THR A 506 22.44 21.89 -22.82
N PRO A 507 22.71 22.56 -21.69
CA PRO A 507 23.23 23.93 -21.64
C PRO A 507 24.38 24.25 -22.60
N ASN A 508 25.24 23.26 -22.88
CA ASN A 508 26.37 23.41 -23.79
C ASN A 508 25.94 23.39 -25.27
N VAL A 509 24.93 22.59 -25.62
CA VAL A 509 24.31 22.59 -26.96
C VAL A 509 23.53 23.90 -27.18
N TRP A 510 22.83 24.42 -26.16
CA TRP A 510 22.17 25.72 -26.26
C TRP A 510 23.16 26.89 -26.46
N LYS A 511 24.32 26.87 -25.80
CA LYS A 511 25.39 27.85 -26.07
C LYS A 511 25.84 27.79 -27.53
N ALA A 512 26.10 26.58 -28.04
CA ALA A 512 26.51 26.37 -29.44
C ALA A 512 25.43 26.78 -30.47
N LEU A 513 24.14 26.57 -30.18
CA LEU A 513 23.02 27.05 -30.98
C LEU A 513 22.93 28.59 -30.95
N ALA A 514 23.11 29.20 -29.77
CA ALA A 514 23.05 30.64 -29.54
C ALA A 514 24.33 31.40 -29.96
N GLY A 515 25.27 30.75 -30.66
CA GLY A 515 26.55 31.37 -31.07
C GLY A 515 27.51 31.72 -29.93
N LYS A 516 27.24 31.27 -28.70
CA LYS A 516 28.05 31.54 -27.50
C LYS A 516 29.12 30.48 -27.28
N THR A 517 30.22 30.84 -26.63
CA THR A 517 31.33 29.93 -26.30
C THR A 517 30.85 28.65 -25.59
N TYR A 518 31.25 27.49 -26.11
CA TYR A 518 30.91 26.15 -25.62
C TYR A 518 32.17 25.27 -25.58
N THR A 519 32.19 24.26 -24.71
CA THR A 519 33.27 23.26 -24.70
C THR A 519 32.95 22.14 -25.70
N LYS A 520 33.95 21.64 -26.44
CA LYS A 520 33.72 20.53 -27.39
C LYS A 520 33.64 19.20 -26.65
N ASP A 521 34.65 18.93 -25.82
CA ASP A 521 34.72 17.74 -24.98
C ASP A 521 34.02 17.94 -23.63
N GLY A 522 33.03 17.08 -23.36
CA GLY A 522 32.11 17.19 -22.23
C GLY A 522 32.65 16.63 -20.91
N ALA A 523 33.89 16.95 -20.53
CA ALA A 523 34.51 16.52 -19.29
C ALA A 523 34.60 17.67 -18.27
N THR A 524 33.94 17.52 -17.12
CA THR A 524 34.21 18.32 -15.91
C THR A 524 34.59 17.40 -14.77
N SER A 525 35.68 17.77 -14.09
CA SER A 525 36.32 17.02 -13.01
C SER A 525 35.58 17.15 -11.67
N GLY A 526 35.75 16.17 -10.78
CA GLY A 526 35.12 16.15 -9.46
C GLY A 526 35.33 14.86 -8.68
N ALA A 527 36.53 14.28 -8.70
CA ALA A 527 36.83 12.99 -8.07
C ALA A 527 37.88 13.10 -6.97
N THR A 528 37.55 12.66 -5.76
CA THR A 528 38.51 12.14 -4.79
C THR A 528 38.79 10.66 -5.08
N THR A 529 40.01 10.20 -4.86
CA THR A 529 40.55 9.00 -5.51
C THR A 529 40.70 7.78 -4.59
N GLY A 530 40.41 6.59 -5.13
CA GLY A 530 40.80 5.29 -4.57
C GLY A 530 39.76 4.56 -3.71
N LEU A 531 40.04 3.28 -3.40
CA LEU A 531 39.16 2.40 -2.62
C LEU A 531 38.94 2.82 -1.16
N GLY A 532 39.69 3.81 -0.65
CA GLY A 532 39.54 4.34 0.70
C GLY A 532 38.11 4.78 1.03
N ALA A 533 37.38 5.30 0.03
CA ALA A 533 35.98 5.69 0.14
C ALA A 533 35.00 4.55 0.46
N TYR A 534 35.42 3.28 0.28
CA TYR A 534 34.55 2.10 0.39
C TYR A 534 34.89 1.16 1.56
N LEU A 535 35.89 1.49 2.40
CA LEU A 535 36.37 0.63 3.49
C LEU A 535 35.30 0.26 4.54
N THR A 536 34.24 1.05 4.67
CA THR A 536 33.08 0.81 5.57
C THR A 536 31.84 0.28 4.83
N THR A 537 31.90 0.15 3.51
CA THR A 537 30.78 -0.31 2.68
C THR A 537 30.63 -1.83 2.79
N THR A 538 29.42 -2.34 2.59
CA THR A 538 29.18 -3.77 2.29
C THR A 538 28.48 -3.90 0.94
N ILE A 539 28.99 -4.75 0.05
CA ILE A 539 28.34 -5.09 -1.24
C ILE A 539 28.36 -6.60 -1.53
N ARG A 540 27.36 -7.04 -2.28
CA ARG A 540 27.06 -8.44 -2.63
C ARG A 540 26.29 -8.50 -3.97
N SER A 541 25.99 -9.71 -4.45
CA SER A 541 25.12 -9.92 -5.63
C SER A 541 23.88 -9.02 -5.65
N GLY A 542 23.58 -8.45 -6.81
CA GLY A 542 22.51 -7.49 -7.04
C GLY A 542 22.88 -6.01 -6.79
N SER A 543 24.00 -5.71 -6.13
CA SER A 543 24.44 -4.32 -5.89
C SER A 543 24.72 -3.57 -7.21
N ARG A 544 24.47 -2.26 -7.25
CA ARG A 544 24.79 -1.40 -8.40
C ARG A 544 25.50 -0.09 -8.01
N GLY A 545 26.17 0.55 -8.96
CA GLY A 545 26.76 1.89 -8.84
C GLY A 545 28.29 1.93 -8.74
N ASP A 546 28.87 3.10 -8.44
CA ASP A 546 30.31 3.33 -8.65
C ASP A 546 31.23 2.59 -7.67
N ALA A 547 30.75 2.24 -6.46
CA ALA A 547 31.46 1.31 -5.57
C ALA A 547 31.56 -0.11 -6.18
N VAL A 548 30.59 -0.52 -6.99
CA VAL A 548 30.62 -1.78 -7.74
C VAL A 548 31.59 -1.64 -8.91
N LYS A 549 31.58 -0.53 -9.66
CA LYS A 549 32.59 -0.26 -10.70
C LYS A 549 34.01 -0.22 -10.15
N ALA A 550 34.20 0.28 -8.92
CA ALA A 550 35.48 0.25 -8.22
C ALA A 550 35.92 -1.17 -7.86
N LEU A 551 35.02 -1.99 -7.29
CA LEU A 551 35.28 -3.41 -7.04
C LEU A 551 35.59 -4.18 -8.33
N GLN A 552 34.82 -3.95 -9.40
CA GLN A 552 34.97 -4.64 -10.68
C GLN A 552 36.33 -4.33 -11.32
N ARG A 553 36.80 -3.07 -11.24
CA ARG A 553 38.16 -2.68 -11.66
C ARG A 553 39.24 -3.38 -10.85
N GLU A 554 39.09 -3.44 -9.52
CA GLU A 554 40.07 -4.10 -8.63
C GLU A 554 40.14 -5.62 -8.89
N LEU A 555 38.98 -6.26 -9.05
CA LEU A 555 38.86 -7.68 -9.37
C LEU A 555 39.05 -8.00 -10.87
N LYS A 556 39.37 -6.99 -11.70
CA LYS A 556 39.65 -7.11 -13.14
C LYS A 556 38.53 -7.78 -13.95
N VAL A 557 37.27 -7.47 -13.62
CA VAL A 557 36.06 -7.87 -14.36
C VAL A 557 35.37 -6.65 -14.97
N THR A 558 34.44 -6.87 -15.91
CA THR A 558 33.73 -5.80 -16.64
C THR A 558 33.09 -4.77 -15.70
N ALA A 559 33.51 -3.51 -15.80
CA ALA A 559 33.09 -2.43 -14.91
C ALA A 559 31.76 -1.76 -15.32
N ASP A 560 30.73 -2.56 -15.60
CA ASP A 560 29.38 -2.09 -15.94
C ASP A 560 28.68 -1.36 -14.77
N GLY A 561 29.07 -1.69 -13.53
CA GLY A 561 28.47 -1.21 -12.30
C GLY A 561 27.29 -2.04 -11.81
N ALA A 562 27.19 -3.32 -12.21
CA ALA A 562 26.23 -4.29 -11.72
C ALA A 562 26.92 -5.54 -11.16
N PHE A 563 26.73 -5.81 -9.87
CA PHE A 563 27.33 -6.94 -9.16
C PHE A 563 26.53 -8.21 -9.52
N GLY A 564 26.76 -8.72 -10.73
CA GLY A 564 26.20 -9.98 -11.22
C GLY A 564 27.05 -11.20 -10.83
N PRO A 565 26.67 -12.41 -11.30
CA PRO A 565 27.32 -13.67 -10.93
C PRO A 565 28.84 -13.69 -11.15
N GLN A 566 29.33 -13.10 -12.24
CA GLN A 566 30.76 -12.98 -12.54
C GLN A 566 31.53 -12.17 -11.46
N THR A 567 30.91 -11.13 -10.90
CA THR A 567 31.51 -10.32 -9.82
C THR A 567 31.49 -11.10 -8.50
N GLU A 568 30.43 -11.88 -8.21
CA GLU A 568 30.37 -12.72 -7.02
C GLU A 568 31.40 -13.86 -7.03
N GLN A 569 31.58 -14.52 -8.18
CA GLN A 569 32.58 -15.58 -8.34
C GLN A 569 34.00 -15.07 -8.09
N ALA A 570 34.32 -13.87 -8.57
CA ALA A 570 35.59 -13.20 -8.28
C ALA A 570 35.76 -12.88 -6.77
N VAL A 571 34.71 -12.40 -6.09
CA VAL A 571 34.75 -12.14 -4.63
C VAL A 571 34.95 -13.41 -3.82
N ARG A 572 34.22 -14.50 -4.12
CA ARG A 572 34.37 -15.79 -3.43
C ARG A 572 35.80 -16.35 -3.58
N THR A 573 36.38 -16.18 -4.77
CA THR A 573 37.76 -16.56 -5.08
C THR A 573 38.75 -15.75 -4.22
N PHE A 574 38.57 -14.43 -4.14
CA PHE A 574 39.39 -13.54 -3.31
C PHE A 574 39.28 -13.86 -1.81
N GLN A 575 38.07 -14.06 -1.28
CA GLN A 575 37.87 -14.42 0.14
C GLN A 575 38.60 -15.73 0.51
N LYS A 576 38.51 -16.75 -0.35
CA LYS A 576 39.19 -18.04 -0.16
C LYS A 576 40.72 -17.85 -0.14
N ALA A 577 41.26 -17.05 -1.05
CA ALA A 577 42.69 -16.73 -1.10
C ALA A 577 43.20 -15.91 0.11
N LYS A 578 42.31 -15.26 0.88
CA LYS A 578 42.64 -14.47 2.07
C LYS A 578 42.30 -15.17 3.40
N GLN A 579 41.88 -16.44 3.39
CA GLN A 579 41.37 -17.17 4.58
C GLN A 579 40.23 -16.45 5.32
N LEU A 580 39.45 -15.64 4.60
CA LEU A 580 38.23 -15.02 5.12
C LEU A 580 37.05 -16.01 4.99
N LYS A 581 35.94 -15.72 5.68
CA LYS A 581 34.68 -16.45 5.48
C LYS A 581 34.28 -16.36 4.00
N VAL A 582 34.12 -17.51 3.34
CA VAL A 582 33.91 -17.59 1.87
C VAL A 582 32.41 -17.53 1.55
N ASP A 583 31.78 -16.41 1.87
CA ASP A 583 30.34 -16.18 1.77
C ASP A 583 29.87 -15.34 0.56
N GLY A 584 30.80 -14.77 -0.22
CA GLY A 584 30.53 -13.93 -1.39
C GLY A 584 30.25 -12.45 -1.07
N VAL A 585 30.35 -12.04 0.19
CA VAL A 585 30.02 -10.67 0.64
C VAL A 585 31.29 -9.85 0.87
N VAL A 586 31.42 -8.73 0.17
CA VAL A 586 32.52 -7.77 0.39
C VAL A 586 32.19 -6.91 1.61
N THR A 587 32.47 -7.43 2.80
CA THR A 587 32.34 -6.73 4.09
C THR A 587 33.54 -5.80 4.35
N PRO A 588 33.53 -4.95 5.40
CA PRO A 588 34.70 -4.17 5.80
C PRO A 588 35.98 -4.99 6.04
N ASN A 589 35.89 -6.27 6.44
CA ASN A 589 37.08 -7.15 6.52
C ASN A 589 37.63 -7.49 5.12
N VAL A 590 36.76 -7.68 4.13
CA VAL A 590 37.16 -7.94 2.74
C VAL A 590 37.67 -6.67 2.06
N TRP A 591 37.06 -5.50 2.28
CA TRP A 591 37.58 -4.22 1.78
C TRP A 591 38.92 -3.85 2.41
N LYS A 592 39.12 -4.12 3.70
CA LYS A 592 40.45 -4.04 4.31
C LYS A 592 41.42 -4.95 3.58
N ALA A 593 41.09 -6.23 3.36
CA ALA A 593 41.97 -7.16 2.65
C ALA A 593 42.24 -6.76 1.17
N LEU A 594 41.27 -6.15 0.46
CA LEU A 594 41.44 -5.59 -0.89
C LEU A 594 42.39 -4.38 -0.88
N ALA A 595 42.24 -3.50 0.11
CA ALA A 595 43.06 -2.29 0.28
C ALA A 595 44.31 -2.49 1.16
N GLY A 596 44.78 -3.73 1.36
CA GLY A 596 46.03 -4.05 2.08
C GLY A 596 46.03 -3.85 3.61
N LYS A 597 44.90 -4.08 4.30
CA LYS A 597 44.70 -3.84 5.76
C LYS A 597 44.19 -5.08 6.52
N THR A 598 44.34 -5.08 7.85
CA THR A 598 44.25 -6.23 8.82
C THR A 598 42.82 -6.80 9.12
N TYR A 599 42.68 -8.10 9.48
CA TYR A 599 41.41 -8.86 9.67
C TYR A 599 41.46 -10.12 10.65
N THR A 600 40.34 -10.86 10.93
CA THR A 600 40.06 -11.66 12.20
C THR A 600 39.21 -13.00 12.13
N LYS A 601 38.97 -13.75 13.27
CA LYS A 601 38.23 -15.08 13.49
C LYS A 601 37.66 -15.33 14.97
N ASP A 602 36.77 -16.32 15.30
CA ASP A 602 35.85 -16.38 16.54
C ASP A 602 35.35 -17.80 17.12
N GLY A 603 34.80 -17.94 18.39
CA GLY A 603 33.88 -19.08 18.91
C GLY A 603 33.83 -19.58 20.43
N ALA A 604 32.71 -20.13 21.02
CA ALA A 604 32.55 -20.80 22.40
C ALA A 604 31.16 -21.52 22.79
N THR A 605 31.01 -22.38 23.86
CA THR A 605 29.75 -23.12 24.35
C THR A 605 29.65 -23.68 25.86
N SER A 606 28.47 -24.17 26.39
CA SER A 606 28.22 -24.97 27.68
C SER A 606 26.76 -25.60 27.81
N GLY A 607 26.19 -26.42 28.76
CA GLY A 607 26.40 -26.96 30.16
C GLY A 607 25.03 -27.46 30.83
N ALA A 608 24.95 -28.39 31.84
CA ALA A 608 23.68 -28.94 32.49
C ALA A 608 23.80 -29.79 33.83
N THR A 609 22.69 -30.17 34.54
CA THR A 609 22.58 -30.96 35.85
C THR A 609 21.24 -31.80 36.07
N THR A 610 21.04 -32.53 37.21
CA THR A 610 19.92 -33.52 37.53
C THR A 610 19.41 -33.58 39.02
N GLY A 611 18.52 -34.54 39.44
CA GLY A 611 17.97 -34.71 40.84
C GLY A 611 17.09 -35.97 41.15
N LEU A 612 16.47 -36.10 42.37
CA LEU A 612 15.64 -37.28 42.83
C LEU A 612 14.36 -36.95 43.70
N GLY A 613 14.02 -37.69 44.78
CA GLY A 613 12.70 -37.87 45.49
C GLY A 613 11.91 -36.65 46.00
N ALA A 614 12.40 -35.46 45.68
CA ALA A 614 11.71 -34.17 45.63
C ALA A 614 10.44 -34.13 44.74
N TYR A 615 9.95 -35.27 44.23
CA TYR A 615 8.81 -35.33 43.32
C TYR A 615 7.44 -35.34 44.00
N LEU A 616 7.35 -35.51 45.33
CA LEU A 616 6.07 -35.51 46.06
C LEU A 616 5.26 -34.20 45.89
N THR A 617 5.90 -33.08 45.57
CA THR A 617 5.26 -31.79 45.22
C THR A 617 5.17 -31.57 43.70
N THR A 618 5.90 -32.36 42.90
CA THR A 618 6.05 -32.17 41.46
C THR A 618 4.84 -32.75 40.72
N THR A 619 4.18 -31.94 39.89
CA THR A 619 3.11 -32.45 39.01
C THR A 619 3.66 -32.84 37.64
N ILE A 620 3.55 -34.11 37.24
CA ILE A 620 3.91 -34.59 35.89
C ILE A 620 2.72 -35.19 35.15
N ARG A 621 2.74 -35.10 33.83
CA ARG A 621 1.65 -35.51 32.92
C ARG A 621 2.21 -35.85 31.55
N SER A 622 1.34 -36.25 30.62
CA SER A 622 1.70 -36.50 29.23
C SER A 622 2.62 -35.40 28.64
N GLY A 623 3.74 -35.81 28.07
CA GLY A 623 4.80 -34.95 27.57
C GLY A 623 5.90 -34.57 28.57
N SER A 624 5.69 -34.68 29.89
CA SER A 624 6.75 -34.49 30.90
C SER A 624 7.93 -35.42 30.65
N ARG A 625 9.16 -34.98 30.99
CA ARG A 625 10.39 -35.78 30.86
C ARG A 625 11.38 -35.54 32.00
N GLY A 626 12.33 -36.45 32.15
CA GLY A 626 13.40 -36.40 33.16
C GLY A 626 13.24 -37.48 34.22
N ASP A 627 14.04 -37.40 35.28
CA ASP A 627 14.18 -38.53 36.21
C ASP A 627 12.95 -38.73 37.11
N ALA A 628 12.12 -37.70 37.31
CA ALA A 628 10.77 -37.82 37.87
C ALA A 628 9.87 -38.78 37.08
N VAL A 629 10.02 -38.77 35.76
CA VAL A 629 9.24 -39.61 34.87
C VAL A 629 9.80 -41.03 34.84
N LYS A 630 11.13 -41.20 34.87
CA LYS A 630 11.74 -42.54 35.04
C LYS A 630 11.30 -43.20 36.34
N ALA A 631 11.23 -42.43 37.44
CA ALA A 631 10.74 -42.90 38.73
C ALA A 631 9.27 -43.31 38.65
N LEU A 632 8.39 -42.47 38.08
CA LEU A 632 6.98 -42.81 37.86
C LEU A 632 6.80 -44.09 37.03
N GLN A 633 7.56 -44.22 35.94
CA GLN A 633 7.44 -45.34 35.01
C GLN A 633 7.83 -46.68 35.66
N ARG A 634 8.90 -46.68 36.48
CA ARG A 634 9.28 -47.84 37.30
C ARG A 634 8.15 -48.27 38.24
N GLU A 635 7.55 -47.32 38.95
CA GLU A 635 6.49 -47.61 39.92
C GLU A 635 5.18 -48.06 39.28
N LEU A 636 4.87 -47.55 38.09
CA LEU A 636 3.77 -48.03 37.24
C LEU A 636 4.12 -49.27 36.40
N LYS A 637 5.33 -49.83 36.57
CA LYS A 637 5.84 -51.02 35.87
C LYS A 637 5.74 -50.93 34.34
N VAL A 638 5.99 -49.74 33.80
CA VAL A 638 6.14 -49.47 32.36
C VAL A 638 7.57 -49.04 32.02
N THR A 639 7.94 -49.08 30.73
CA THR A 639 9.29 -48.78 30.26
C THR A 639 9.81 -47.43 30.77
N ALA A 640 10.89 -47.45 31.55
CA ALA A 640 11.43 -46.30 32.27
C ALA A 640 12.37 -45.42 31.42
N ASP A 641 11.92 -45.02 30.22
CA ASP A 641 12.69 -44.21 29.27
C ASP A 641 12.87 -42.73 29.71
N GLY A 642 12.06 -42.27 30.67
CA GLY A 642 12.05 -40.89 31.14
C GLY A 642 11.21 -39.94 30.29
N ALA A 643 10.30 -40.47 29.46
CA ALA A 643 9.36 -39.71 28.66
C ALA A 643 7.91 -40.17 28.92
N PHE A 644 7.08 -39.28 29.48
CA PHE A 644 5.71 -39.56 29.85
C PHE A 644 4.86 -39.60 28.57
N GLY A 645 4.91 -40.74 27.88
CA GLY A 645 4.24 -40.98 26.62
C GLY A 645 2.84 -41.58 26.80
N PRO A 646 2.16 -41.94 25.70
CA PRO A 646 0.81 -42.51 25.75
C PRO A 646 0.68 -43.74 26.64
N GLN A 647 1.68 -44.64 26.64
CA GLN A 647 1.70 -45.83 27.50
C GLN A 647 1.78 -45.46 29.00
N THR A 648 2.59 -44.46 29.36
CA THR A 648 2.66 -43.95 30.74
C THR A 648 1.38 -43.22 31.12
N GLU A 649 0.77 -42.45 30.22
CA GLU A 649 -0.51 -41.78 30.45
C GLU A 649 -1.68 -42.77 30.62
N GLN A 650 -1.70 -43.85 29.84
CA GLN A 650 -2.65 -44.94 29.96
C GLN A 650 -2.48 -45.67 31.30
N ALA A 651 -1.24 -45.96 31.72
CA ALA A 651 -0.95 -46.55 33.02
C ALA A 651 -1.35 -45.63 34.19
N VAL A 652 -1.12 -44.31 34.09
CA VAL A 652 -1.58 -43.32 35.08
C VAL A 652 -3.10 -43.28 35.17
N LYS A 653 -3.82 -43.25 34.04
CA LYS A 653 -5.29 -43.25 34.05
C LYS A 653 -5.86 -44.56 34.60
N ALA A 654 -5.25 -45.70 34.29
CA ALA A 654 -5.61 -46.99 34.89
C ALA A 654 -5.39 -46.99 36.41
N PHE A 655 -4.24 -46.49 36.87
CA PHE A 655 -3.93 -46.37 38.30
C PHE A 655 -4.89 -45.40 39.02
N GLN A 656 -5.15 -44.22 38.46
CA GLN A 656 -6.11 -43.25 38.99
C GLN A 656 -7.50 -43.89 39.16
N LYS A 657 -8.00 -44.58 38.11
CA LYS A 657 -9.28 -45.28 38.13
C LYS A 657 -9.31 -46.36 39.22
N ALA A 658 -8.27 -47.18 39.32
CA ALA A 658 -8.16 -48.24 40.33
C ALA A 658 -8.05 -47.72 41.78
N LYS A 659 -7.52 -46.50 41.99
CA LYS A 659 -7.44 -45.84 43.29
C LYS A 659 -8.62 -44.90 43.60
N GLN A 660 -9.62 -44.82 42.72
CA GLN A 660 -10.76 -43.89 42.81
C GLN A 660 -10.31 -42.41 42.90
N LEU A 661 -9.18 -42.09 42.25
CA LEU A 661 -8.70 -40.74 42.01
C LEU A 661 -9.30 -40.20 40.70
N LYS A 662 -9.35 -38.88 40.54
CA LYS A 662 -9.74 -38.24 39.27
C LYS A 662 -8.91 -38.77 38.09
N VAL A 663 -9.60 -39.27 37.07
CA VAL A 663 -9.00 -40.00 35.93
C VAL A 663 -8.65 -39.05 34.78
N ASP A 664 -7.64 -38.20 34.98
CA ASP A 664 -7.23 -37.16 34.02
C ASP A 664 -5.85 -37.39 33.37
N GLY A 665 -5.06 -38.36 33.84
CA GLY A 665 -3.70 -38.63 33.36
C GLY A 665 -2.62 -37.72 33.94
N VAL A 666 -2.95 -36.94 34.97
CA VAL A 666 -2.02 -36.03 35.65
C VAL A 666 -1.61 -36.61 37.01
N VAL A 667 -0.32 -36.92 37.16
CA VAL A 667 0.25 -37.32 38.45
C VAL A 667 0.49 -36.07 39.27
N THR A 668 -0.52 -35.71 40.07
CA THR A 668 -0.47 -34.66 41.08
C THR A 668 0.18 -35.18 42.38
N PRO A 669 0.48 -34.33 43.37
CA PRO A 669 0.90 -34.75 44.71
C PRO A 669 0.00 -35.82 45.37
N ASN A 670 -1.30 -35.84 45.06
CA ASN A 670 -2.23 -36.83 45.58
C ASN A 670 -2.02 -38.21 44.92
N VAL A 671 -1.76 -38.23 43.61
CA VAL A 671 -1.40 -39.47 42.88
C VAL A 671 -0.01 -39.95 43.30
N TRP A 672 0.95 -39.06 43.53
CA TRP A 672 2.28 -39.42 44.07
C TRP A 672 2.21 -40.00 45.48
N LYS A 673 1.37 -39.44 46.37
CA LYS A 673 1.09 -40.04 47.68
C LYS A 673 0.54 -41.46 47.52
N ALA A 674 -0.48 -41.63 46.67
CA ALA A 674 -1.08 -42.94 46.40
C ALA A 674 -0.10 -43.96 45.78
N LEU A 675 0.85 -43.52 44.94
CA LEU A 675 1.94 -44.34 44.39
C LEU A 675 2.94 -44.75 45.48
N ALA A 676 3.34 -43.80 46.33
CA ALA A 676 4.26 -44.02 47.45
C ALA A 676 3.60 -44.65 48.70
N GLY A 677 2.40 -45.23 48.56
CA GLY A 677 1.67 -45.88 49.67
C GLY A 677 1.15 -44.95 50.77
N LYS A 678 1.21 -43.63 50.59
CA LYS A 678 0.83 -42.62 51.59
C LYS A 678 -0.63 -42.20 51.44
N THR A 679 -1.23 -41.75 52.55
CA THR A 679 -2.63 -41.31 52.62
C THR A 679 -2.97 -40.24 51.57
N TYR A 680 -4.09 -40.43 50.86
CA TYR A 680 -4.56 -39.59 49.76
C TYR A 680 -6.10 -39.45 49.80
N THR A 681 -6.63 -38.39 49.21
CA THR A 681 -8.08 -38.13 49.12
C THR A 681 -8.68 -38.61 47.80
N LYS A 682 -10.01 -38.81 47.78
CA LYS A 682 -10.81 -39.14 46.59
C LYS A 682 -11.78 -37.98 46.33
N ASP A 683 -11.95 -37.57 45.07
CA ASP A 683 -12.31 -36.16 44.77
C ASP A 683 -13.81 -35.84 44.66
N GLY A 684 -14.20 -34.69 45.22
CA GLY A 684 -15.49 -34.01 45.01
C GLY A 684 -15.54 -32.62 45.65
N ALA A 685 -16.19 -31.65 44.98
CA ALA A 685 -16.41 -30.26 45.41
C ALA A 685 -15.15 -29.34 45.50
N THR A 686 -15.38 -28.04 45.75
CA THR A 686 -14.52 -26.93 45.28
C THR A 686 -14.10 -25.91 46.34
N SER A 687 -12.88 -25.39 46.23
CA SER A 687 -12.58 -23.97 46.44
C SER A 687 -11.26 -23.56 45.76
N THR A 688 -11.07 -22.25 45.57
CA THR A 688 -9.80 -21.59 45.18
C THR A 688 -9.42 -20.64 46.32
N PRO A 689 -8.12 -20.38 46.60
CA PRO A 689 -7.29 -19.60 45.68
C PRO A 689 -5.82 -20.07 45.54
N THR A 690 -5.12 -19.51 44.54
CA THR A 690 -3.63 -19.39 44.39
C THR A 690 -2.72 -20.53 44.89
N THR A 691 -1.90 -21.21 44.07
CA THR A 691 -1.12 -20.69 42.93
C THR A 691 -0.93 -21.74 41.82
N ARG A 692 -1.06 -21.32 40.55
CA ARG A 692 -0.77 -22.16 39.37
C ARG A 692 0.65 -21.83 38.86
N PRO A 693 1.58 -22.80 38.69
CA PRO A 693 2.84 -22.54 38.01
C PRO A 693 2.54 -22.02 36.61
N ALA A 694 3.10 -20.86 36.26
CA ALA A 694 2.60 -20.06 35.15
C ALA A 694 2.61 -20.84 33.83
N SER A 695 1.44 -20.94 33.19
CA SER A 695 1.37 -21.26 31.75
C SER A 695 2.24 -20.23 31.04
N ALA A 696 3.30 -20.68 30.35
CA ALA A 696 4.18 -19.80 29.59
C ALA A 696 3.33 -18.94 28.65
N LYS A 697 3.27 -17.63 28.92
CA LYS A 697 2.40 -16.69 28.23
C LYS A 697 2.69 -16.80 26.73
N VAL A 698 1.66 -16.98 25.90
CA VAL A 698 1.88 -17.11 24.45
C VAL A 698 2.37 -15.76 23.95
N VAL A 699 3.68 -15.64 23.72
CA VAL A 699 4.31 -14.41 23.22
C VAL A 699 4.04 -14.33 21.71
N THR A 700 2.84 -13.88 21.37
CA THR A 700 2.42 -13.56 19.99
C THR A 700 2.99 -12.22 19.51
N THR A 701 3.71 -11.50 20.37
CA THR A 701 4.33 -10.21 20.07
C THR A 701 5.86 -10.31 19.96
N THR A 702 6.49 -9.24 19.51
CA THR A 702 7.94 -9.16 19.25
C THR A 702 8.52 -7.80 19.70
N GLU A 703 9.81 -7.57 19.44
CA GLU A 703 10.41 -6.24 19.55
C GLU A 703 9.85 -5.22 18.53
N PHE A 704 9.12 -5.68 17.49
CA PHE A 704 8.56 -4.84 16.43
C PHE A 704 7.10 -4.38 16.64
N ASP A 705 6.25 -5.04 17.43
CA ASP A 705 4.85 -4.58 17.61
C ASP A 705 4.77 -3.15 18.18
N LYS A 706 5.72 -2.78 19.04
CA LYS A 706 5.87 -1.41 19.57
C LYS A 706 6.38 -0.41 18.52
N LEU A 707 6.96 -0.92 17.43
CA LEU A 707 7.61 -0.14 16.37
C LEU A 707 6.80 -0.09 15.08
N ARG A 708 5.80 -0.97 14.86
CA ARG A 708 4.91 -0.90 13.68
C ARG A 708 4.29 0.50 13.51
N SER A 709 3.88 1.13 14.62
CA SER A 709 3.36 2.50 14.65
C SER A 709 4.44 3.60 14.71
N THR A 710 5.72 3.24 14.85
CA THR A 710 6.86 4.18 14.90
C THR A 710 7.38 4.42 13.50
N VAL A 711 7.53 5.67 13.08
CA VAL A 711 8.07 6.00 11.75
C VAL A 711 9.42 6.68 11.88
N LEU A 712 10.45 6.09 11.25
CA LEU A 712 11.84 6.55 11.32
C LEU A 712 12.33 6.97 9.94
N ALA A 713 13.03 8.10 9.87
CA ALA A 713 13.58 8.67 8.65
C ALA A 713 14.95 9.33 8.90
N ASN A 714 15.59 9.85 7.85
CA ASN A 714 16.93 10.44 7.93
C ASN A 714 17.00 11.54 9.01
N GLY A 715 17.94 11.38 9.97
CA GLY A 715 18.12 12.28 11.11
C GLY A 715 17.51 11.77 12.43
N ALA A 716 16.61 10.78 12.41
CA ALA A 716 16.07 10.17 13.62
C ALA A 716 17.18 9.51 14.47
N ARG A 717 17.02 9.52 15.80
CA ARG A 717 17.94 8.87 16.74
C ARG A 717 17.15 8.18 17.86
N GLY A 718 17.62 7.04 18.35
CA GLY A 718 16.96 6.33 19.44
C GLY A 718 17.26 4.83 19.53
N ALA A 719 16.60 4.15 20.48
CA ALA A 719 16.67 2.70 20.61
C ALA A 719 15.94 1.98 19.47
N GLU A 720 14.91 2.64 18.93
CA GLU A 720 14.06 2.26 17.80
C GLU A 720 14.90 2.17 16.53
N VAL A 721 15.80 3.14 16.32
CA VAL A 721 16.80 3.13 15.25
C VAL A 721 17.78 1.95 15.45
N LYS A 722 18.18 1.65 16.69
CA LYS A 722 19.01 0.46 16.98
C LYS A 722 18.28 -0.86 16.78
N VAL A 723 16.94 -0.91 16.88
CA VAL A 723 16.15 -2.10 16.48
C VAL A 723 16.12 -2.20 14.96
N LEU A 724 15.83 -1.10 14.25
CA LEU A 724 15.83 -1.06 12.79
C LEU A 724 17.18 -1.49 12.19
N GLN A 725 18.29 -0.97 12.71
CA GLN A 725 19.64 -1.29 12.24
C GLN A 725 20.00 -2.77 12.45
N ARG A 726 19.57 -3.36 13.58
CA ARG A 726 19.68 -4.81 13.81
C ARG A 726 18.78 -5.64 12.88
N ALA A 727 17.59 -5.14 12.56
CA ALA A 727 16.60 -5.84 11.75
C ALA A 727 16.95 -5.90 10.26
N LEU A 728 17.49 -4.81 9.71
CA LEU A 728 17.97 -4.72 8.32
C LEU A 728 19.21 -5.60 8.10
N GLY A 729 20.09 -5.66 9.11
CA GLY A 729 21.37 -6.35 9.04
C GLY A 729 22.42 -5.62 8.18
N GLY A 730 23.69 -5.95 8.36
CA GLY A 730 24.78 -5.45 7.51
C GLY A 730 25.12 -3.95 7.63
N ILE A 731 24.55 -3.23 8.60
CA ILE A 731 24.88 -1.82 8.92
C ILE A 731 25.23 -1.64 10.40
N ALA A 732 25.87 -0.50 10.71
CA ALA A 732 26.20 -0.13 12.09
C ALA A 732 24.94 0.09 12.95
N VAL A 733 25.00 -0.31 14.22
CA VAL A 733 23.92 -0.16 15.21
C VAL A 733 24.23 1.02 16.14
N ASP A 734 24.54 2.17 15.55
CA ASP A 734 24.90 3.40 16.26
C ASP A 734 23.67 4.10 16.90
N GLY A 735 22.47 3.81 16.42
CA GLY A 735 21.23 4.47 16.83
C GLY A 735 21.00 5.83 16.18
N SER A 736 21.71 6.15 15.09
CA SER A 736 21.49 7.32 14.25
C SER A 736 21.05 6.90 12.84
N TYR A 737 19.88 7.38 12.42
CA TYR A 737 19.33 7.11 11.10
C TYR A 737 20.01 8.05 10.09
N GLY A 738 21.30 7.82 9.83
CA GLY A 738 22.05 8.51 8.79
C GLY A 738 21.83 7.89 7.40
N SER A 739 22.60 8.37 6.43
CA SER A 739 22.60 7.90 5.04
C SER A 739 22.80 6.38 4.89
N GLY A 740 23.58 5.75 5.77
CA GLY A 740 23.74 4.29 5.82
C GLY A 740 22.43 3.56 6.13
N THR A 741 21.67 4.04 7.11
CA THR A 741 20.35 3.50 7.49
C THR A 741 19.31 3.77 6.40
N VAL A 742 19.28 4.97 5.81
CA VAL A 742 18.43 5.29 4.64
C VAL A 742 18.70 4.32 3.49
N LYS A 743 19.97 4.07 3.18
CA LYS A 743 20.37 3.17 2.08
C LYS A 743 19.95 1.73 2.34
N ALA A 744 20.12 1.24 3.57
CA ALA A 744 19.68 -0.11 3.95
C ALA A 744 18.16 -0.27 3.92
N VAL A 745 17.40 0.72 4.41
CA VAL A 745 15.93 0.72 4.31
C VAL A 745 15.49 0.70 2.85
N ARG A 746 16.09 1.50 1.96
CA ARG A 746 15.78 1.46 0.52
C ARG A 746 16.08 0.10 -0.12
N ALA A 747 17.25 -0.47 0.17
CA ALA A 747 17.62 -1.79 -0.34
C ALA A 747 16.71 -2.91 0.20
N PHE A 748 16.19 -2.78 1.43
CA PHE A 748 15.20 -3.69 1.99
C PHE A 748 13.83 -3.51 1.34
N GLN A 749 13.38 -2.27 1.12
CA GLN A 749 12.13 -2.00 0.40
C GLN A 749 12.17 -2.57 -1.02
N GLU A 750 13.27 -2.38 -1.73
CA GLU A 750 13.51 -2.93 -3.07
C GLU A 750 13.57 -4.47 -3.06
N GLN A 751 14.13 -5.09 -2.02
CA GLN A 751 14.15 -6.55 -1.84
C GLN A 751 12.75 -7.14 -1.59
N GLU A 752 11.93 -6.48 -0.77
CA GLU A 752 10.63 -6.99 -0.30
C GLU A 752 9.43 -6.43 -1.10
N GLY A 753 9.66 -5.83 -2.28
CA GLY A 753 8.61 -5.31 -3.17
C GLY A 753 7.89 -4.04 -2.68
N LEU A 754 8.41 -3.37 -1.65
CA LEU A 754 7.80 -2.18 -1.06
C LEU A 754 8.17 -0.91 -1.82
N ARG A 755 7.34 0.14 -1.68
CA ARG A 755 7.65 1.47 -2.24
C ARG A 755 8.95 2.01 -1.61
N VAL A 756 9.96 2.25 -2.46
CA VAL A 756 11.32 2.62 -2.04
C VAL A 756 11.40 4.09 -1.55
N THR A 757 10.91 4.34 -0.34
CA THR A 757 10.91 5.67 0.31
C THR A 757 12.23 5.98 1.03
N GLY A 758 12.88 4.98 1.63
CA GLY A 758 13.97 5.18 2.60
C GLY A 758 13.49 5.58 3.99
N ILE A 759 12.19 5.45 4.25
CA ILE A 759 11.52 5.65 5.55
C ILE A 759 11.14 4.27 6.09
N ALA A 760 11.40 4.02 7.37
CA ALA A 760 10.87 2.85 8.06
C ALA A 760 9.44 3.14 8.51
N ASP A 761 8.48 2.73 7.67
CA ASP A 761 7.05 2.75 7.93
C ASP A 761 6.53 1.37 8.37
N GLU A 762 5.24 1.27 8.70
CA GLU A 762 4.60 0.02 9.16
C GLU A 762 4.79 -1.14 8.17
N LYS A 763 4.76 -0.88 6.85
CA LYS A 763 4.97 -1.95 5.86
C LYS A 763 6.41 -2.45 5.92
N LEU A 764 7.39 -1.56 6.12
CA LEU A 764 8.76 -1.97 6.41
C LEU A 764 8.83 -2.82 7.69
N TRP A 765 8.23 -2.36 8.78
CA TRP A 765 8.31 -3.05 10.08
C TRP A 765 7.63 -4.42 10.08
N ILE A 766 6.48 -4.56 9.42
CA ILE A 766 5.80 -5.84 9.25
C ILE A 766 6.66 -6.81 8.43
N MET A 767 7.35 -6.36 7.38
CA MET A 767 8.24 -7.22 6.59
C MET A 767 9.53 -7.57 7.33
N LEU A 768 10.13 -6.62 8.07
CA LEU A 768 11.27 -6.87 8.96
C LEU A 768 10.90 -7.88 10.07
N GLU A 769 9.70 -7.77 10.62
CA GLU A 769 9.19 -8.69 11.64
C GLU A 769 8.90 -10.07 11.07
N ARG A 770 8.24 -10.18 9.90
CA ARG A 770 8.01 -11.44 9.19
C ARG A 770 9.34 -12.15 8.88
N ARG A 771 10.38 -11.41 8.48
CA ARG A 771 11.73 -11.94 8.21
C ARG A 771 12.49 -12.34 9.47
N ALA A 772 12.39 -11.56 10.54
CA ALA A 772 13.03 -11.87 11.83
C ALA A 772 12.31 -12.98 12.60
N TYR A 773 11.00 -13.16 12.39
CA TYR A 773 10.13 -14.08 13.11
C TYR A 773 9.20 -14.82 12.14
N PRO A 774 9.75 -15.70 11.27
CA PRO A 774 9.00 -16.35 10.20
C PRO A 774 7.91 -17.33 10.67
N PHE A 775 7.86 -17.66 11.97
CA PHE A 775 6.83 -18.52 12.56
C PHE A 775 5.94 -17.78 13.55
N LEU A 776 5.96 -16.44 13.57
CA LEU A 776 5.13 -15.60 14.42
C LEU A 776 3.64 -15.97 14.29
N ARG A 777 3.17 -16.14 13.04
CA ARG A 777 1.78 -16.56 12.72
C ARG A 777 1.43 -17.97 13.22
N TYR A 778 2.42 -18.82 13.48
CA TYR A 778 2.23 -20.17 14.00
C TYR A 778 2.48 -20.30 15.51
N ARG A 779 2.94 -19.25 16.23
CA ARG A 779 3.26 -19.34 17.67
C ARG A 779 2.09 -19.74 18.57
N SER A 780 0.85 -19.60 18.13
CA SER A 780 -0.36 -20.10 18.80
C SER A 780 -0.76 -21.52 18.35
N THR A 781 -0.33 -21.96 17.16
CA THR A 781 -0.60 -23.27 16.58
C THR A 781 0.14 -24.37 17.33
N VAL A 782 -0.58 -25.42 17.73
CA VAL A 782 0.00 -26.64 18.30
C VAL A 782 0.04 -27.74 17.24
N LEU A 783 1.23 -28.13 16.81
CA LEU A 783 1.43 -29.27 15.91
C LEU A 783 1.86 -30.52 16.70
N LYS A 784 1.38 -31.68 16.26
CA LYS A 784 1.63 -32.99 16.86
C LYS A 784 1.66 -34.06 15.77
N PRO A 785 2.12 -35.30 16.04
CA PRO A 785 1.96 -36.41 15.11
C PRO A 785 0.50 -36.56 14.65
N GLY A 786 0.31 -36.67 13.33
CA GLY A 786 -1.03 -36.65 12.71
C GLY A 786 -1.61 -35.25 12.42
N SER A 787 -0.92 -34.16 12.75
CA SER A 787 -1.22 -32.84 12.16
C SER A 787 -0.83 -32.81 10.68
N SER A 788 -1.50 -31.97 9.88
CA SER A 788 -1.16 -31.73 8.48
C SER A 788 -1.36 -30.26 8.08
N GLY A 789 -0.92 -29.89 6.88
CA GLY A 789 -1.14 -28.57 6.26
C GLY A 789 0.06 -27.62 6.27
N GLN A 790 -0.16 -26.35 5.88
CA GLN A 790 0.89 -25.37 5.60
C GLN A 790 1.85 -25.14 6.78
N ALA A 791 1.35 -25.13 8.02
CA ALA A 791 2.19 -25.00 9.22
C ALA A 791 3.15 -26.19 9.39
N VAL A 792 2.75 -27.40 8.96
CA VAL A 792 3.63 -28.58 8.97
C VAL A 792 4.68 -28.48 7.85
N ARG A 793 4.30 -28.02 6.64
CA ARG A 793 5.27 -27.74 5.56
C ARG A 793 6.33 -26.71 6.00
N ALA A 794 5.90 -25.59 6.60
CA ALA A 794 6.78 -24.55 7.10
C ALA A 794 7.75 -25.08 8.18
N LEU A 795 7.26 -25.92 9.10
CA LEU A 795 8.08 -26.61 10.10
C LEU A 795 9.10 -27.55 9.46
N GLN A 796 8.70 -28.33 8.46
CA GLN A 796 9.56 -29.30 7.77
C GLN A 796 10.69 -28.61 7.01
N SER A 797 10.37 -27.61 6.18
CA SER A 797 11.36 -26.80 5.46
C SER A 797 12.38 -26.17 6.42
N ALA A 798 11.91 -25.64 7.54
CA ALA A 798 12.76 -25.02 8.57
C ALA A 798 13.62 -26.02 9.37
N LEU A 799 13.27 -27.31 9.36
CA LEU A 799 14.04 -28.40 9.96
C LEU A 799 14.93 -29.13 8.95
N GLY A 800 14.93 -28.74 7.67
CA GLY A 800 15.68 -29.43 6.61
C GLY A 800 15.08 -30.78 6.21
N LEU A 801 13.77 -30.96 6.39
CA LEU A 801 13.02 -32.14 5.96
C LEU A 801 12.30 -31.88 4.63
N GLU A 802 11.92 -32.96 3.94
CA GLU A 802 10.94 -32.89 2.86
C GLU A 802 9.61 -32.33 3.41
N ALA A 803 9.09 -31.30 2.74
CA ALA A 803 7.95 -30.53 3.19
C ALA A 803 6.61 -31.12 2.70
N ASP A 804 6.40 -32.42 2.94
CA ASP A 804 5.21 -33.19 2.50
C ASP A 804 3.89 -32.68 3.09
N GLY A 805 3.95 -31.89 4.18
CA GLY A 805 2.79 -31.32 4.87
C GLY A 805 2.10 -32.27 5.83
N SER A 806 2.71 -33.40 6.18
CA SER A 806 2.21 -34.44 7.07
C SER A 806 3.15 -34.65 8.25
N TYR A 807 2.63 -34.54 9.48
CA TYR A 807 3.45 -34.66 10.68
C TYR A 807 3.67 -36.15 11.02
N GLY A 808 4.52 -36.79 10.24
CA GLY A 808 4.92 -38.19 10.39
C GLY A 808 6.00 -38.43 11.46
N SER A 809 6.58 -39.64 11.41
CA SER A 809 7.66 -40.08 12.30
C SER A 809 8.94 -39.24 12.14
N ALA A 810 9.34 -38.91 10.91
CA ALA A 810 10.49 -38.06 10.62
C ALA A 810 10.33 -36.63 11.20
N THR A 811 9.20 -35.98 10.93
CA THR A 811 8.85 -34.66 11.47
C THR A 811 8.86 -34.66 13.00
N LYS A 812 8.31 -35.73 13.62
CA LYS A 812 8.38 -35.93 15.08
C LYS A 812 9.82 -36.06 15.57
N ALA A 813 10.68 -36.81 14.89
CA ALA A 813 12.08 -36.98 15.28
C ALA A 813 12.87 -35.67 15.21
N ALA A 814 12.77 -34.93 14.10
CA ALA A 814 13.43 -33.64 13.93
C ALA A 814 12.98 -32.60 14.95
N VAL A 815 11.68 -32.55 15.31
CA VAL A 815 11.18 -31.68 16.39
C VAL A 815 11.75 -32.06 17.76
N ARG A 816 11.88 -33.36 18.07
CA ARG A 816 12.54 -33.79 19.32
C ARG A 816 13.98 -33.32 19.39
N GLU A 817 14.66 -33.21 18.24
CA GLU A 817 16.07 -32.78 18.17
C GLU A 817 16.25 -31.26 18.08
N LEU A 818 15.31 -30.51 17.49
CA LEU A 818 15.20 -29.07 17.71
C LEU A 818 15.04 -28.77 19.20
N GLN A 819 14.09 -29.44 19.86
CA GLN A 819 13.84 -29.25 21.28
C GLN A 819 15.06 -29.62 22.13
N ALA A 820 15.87 -30.61 21.70
CA ALA A 820 17.14 -30.96 22.31
C ALA A 820 18.13 -29.79 22.35
N ARG A 821 18.44 -29.22 21.18
CA ARG A 821 19.42 -28.14 21.03
C ARG A 821 19.06 -26.90 21.84
N HIS A 822 17.76 -26.61 21.97
CA HIS A 822 17.24 -25.46 22.71
C HIS A 822 16.91 -25.75 24.18
N LYS A 823 17.38 -26.88 24.74
CA LYS A 823 17.14 -27.34 26.13
C LYS A 823 15.65 -27.38 26.52
N LEU A 824 14.75 -27.56 25.54
CA LEU A 824 13.33 -27.72 25.75
C LEU A 824 12.99 -29.18 26.06
N THR A 825 11.87 -29.40 26.75
CA THR A 825 11.27 -30.74 26.86
C THR A 825 11.06 -31.32 25.46
N ARG A 826 11.79 -32.40 25.11
CA ARG A 826 11.80 -33.02 23.77
C ARG A 826 10.48 -33.71 23.38
N THR A 827 9.32 -33.12 23.63
CA THR A 827 7.99 -33.74 23.49
C THR A 827 7.72 -34.35 22.11
N GLY A 828 8.24 -33.75 21.04
CA GLY A 828 7.81 -34.03 19.67
C GLY A 828 6.47 -33.36 19.31
N TYR A 829 6.04 -32.37 20.09
CA TYR A 829 4.91 -31.46 19.83
C TYR A 829 5.47 -30.04 19.67
N VAL A 830 5.07 -29.32 18.62
CA VAL A 830 5.46 -27.91 18.43
C VAL A 830 4.37 -27.01 18.99
N GLY A 831 4.67 -26.29 20.06
CA GLY A 831 3.87 -25.16 20.54
C GLY A 831 4.74 -23.89 20.63
N SER A 832 4.20 -22.80 21.17
CA SER A 832 4.83 -21.46 21.15
C SER A 832 6.33 -21.43 21.46
N VAL A 833 6.77 -22.11 22.52
CA VAL A 833 8.20 -22.16 22.91
C VAL A 833 9.09 -22.92 21.92
N THR A 834 8.54 -23.90 21.20
CA THR A 834 9.24 -24.68 20.16
C THR A 834 9.31 -23.90 18.85
N TRP A 835 8.24 -23.17 18.49
CA TRP A 835 8.30 -22.20 17.39
C TRP A 835 9.35 -21.13 17.64
N GLN A 836 9.33 -20.49 18.81
CA GLN A 836 10.33 -19.49 19.19
C GLN A 836 11.76 -20.05 19.26
N ALA A 837 11.95 -21.34 19.54
CA ALA A 837 13.25 -22.00 19.43
C ALA A 837 13.72 -22.12 17.97
N LEU A 838 12.84 -22.55 17.06
CA LEU A 838 13.14 -22.62 15.64
C LEU A 838 13.44 -21.23 15.05
N GLU A 839 12.67 -20.21 15.44
CA GLU A 839 12.94 -18.81 15.08
C GLU A 839 14.31 -18.34 15.59
N ARG A 840 14.67 -18.63 16.85
CA ARG A 840 16.01 -18.30 17.37
C ARG A 840 17.12 -19.00 16.60
N GLU A 841 16.93 -20.25 16.19
CA GLU A 841 17.94 -20.98 15.41
C GLU A 841 18.11 -20.44 13.99
N ILE A 842 17.05 -19.91 13.38
CA ILE A 842 17.14 -19.18 12.10
C ILE A 842 17.80 -17.82 12.32
N ARG A 843 17.36 -17.03 13.30
CA ARG A 843 17.96 -15.72 13.64
C ARG A 843 19.44 -15.81 14.03
N SER A 844 19.92 -16.94 14.53
CA SER A 844 21.35 -17.16 14.82
C SER A 844 22.20 -17.52 13.61
N LYS A 845 21.57 -17.75 12.44
CA LYS A 845 22.22 -18.13 11.17
C LYS A 845 22.12 -17.03 10.10
N SER A 846 21.43 -15.93 10.39
CA SER A 846 21.10 -14.81 9.48
C SER A 846 21.80 -13.50 9.86
#